data_AF-A0A4V3SBA7-F1
#
_entry.id   AF-A0A4V3SBA7-F1
#
_cell.length_a   1.000
_cell.length_b   1.000
_cell.length_c   1.000
_cell.angle_alpha   90.00
_cell.angle_beta   90.00
_cell.angle_gamma   90.00
#
_symmetry.space_group_name_H-M   'P 1'
#
loop_
_entity.id
_entity.type
_entity.pdbx_description
1 polymer ?
#
loop_
_entity_poly.entity_id
_entity_poly.type
_entity_poly.pdbx_seq_one_letter_code
_entity_poly.pdbx_strand_id
1 'polypeptide(L)'
;MFRRIASIYRNNIFSSSVRFGSGDIGHLVLPGKQTPSVEADIVNYGSAGVYFIAYNQHGFILNSGTRIIGPCAAFPRNAMCWNVRDASDINEDSLSLFFLLEPKLEFLVIGKGETSVQVDYPRILSICNKRNLGVEVLPTSYYGRLSRFHGILVEICELNRGFFRYHGIQQFRRFSQTVTQQDQPQDVPDKPKRLWPRQGSLEVEAISPPRSTSVADYSSASLLTDLFRGQLHLELLDYPELPKIEDVNKASLLHERVKNLVLQVNSAEIDRDNQLDRETLATLTKHGLFGLQIGENYGGRNLSCTYAARVWEALGLDGAVFAILDAHNNLAARSIVLGGNEDQKLTFLPPLAKGECMAAFCLSELCSGSDLSAIKTRAIRSSDGLTYTISGSKNWITNGALASLLITFARVEPRADEHEDSANITAFVVERTQRGVHLTNVLDTFGLRGSNVTDILFDGVKVPASNILGTVGSGLQLAQQVLDEQRLSIAAACTGLLRYIISYAAEHCLQRHQFGRPLGDFGLVQAKLSNLALNVYAMESALFYLTGLLDAQPQRDLTLEKAALKLYSSEALWKGVNECMQIAGRMGLSKEVPFERYLRDARSLLIHGGTSEMLRLLIAGSGLQTVGPERQEEMEKLRFFTRHPITTFKATFRIRARRRGWFAHKVGAGPKVTEGGASRALKDHLHPNFALTATRLAVLCQRFQSLVEASLIYHKASILNEQMILARMADCAVDLFLVSVCLGRASRAISIGIHLHDYEVRLATTFAKVAFQRIEANLNDLPGLDRDHHRIASEILARRAYPVAHPLTRVW
;
A
#
# COMPACT_ATOMS: atom_id res chain seq x y z
N MET A 1 22.90 20.52 -9.13
CA MET A 1 23.45 21.84 -8.77
C MET A 1 22.35 22.88 -8.52
N PHE A 2 21.44 23.14 -9.48
CA PHE A 2 20.32 24.09 -9.35
C PHE A 2 19.43 23.91 -8.10
N ARG A 3 19.06 22.66 -7.73
CA ARG A 3 18.27 22.38 -6.50
C ARG A 3 19.02 22.70 -5.20
N ARG A 4 20.36 22.62 -5.20
CA ARG A 4 21.20 22.91 -4.03
C ARG A 4 21.34 24.42 -3.77
N ILE A 5 21.27 25.23 -4.82
CA ILE A 5 21.33 26.70 -4.71
C ILE A 5 19.93 27.26 -4.35
N ALA A 6 18.87 26.67 -4.89
CA ALA A 6 17.49 27.05 -4.58
C ALA A 6 17.09 26.82 -3.11
N SER A 7 17.68 25.84 -2.42
CA SER A 7 17.42 25.63 -0.98
C SER A 7 18.10 26.66 -0.08
N ILE A 8 19.12 27.38 -0.57
CA ILE A 8 19.89 28.36 0.22
C ILE A 8 19.14 29.71 0.32
N TYR A 9 18.27 30.03 -0.64
CA TYR A 9 17.62 31.36 -0.76
C TYR A 9 16.09 31.33 -0.64
N ARG A 10 15.51 30.36 0.07
CA ARG A 10 14.06 30.16 0.13
C ARG A 10 13.34 31.11 1.11
N ASN A 11 13.49 32.41 0.92
CA ASN A 11 12.54 33.42 1.38
C ASN A 11 12.61 34.65 0.43
N ASN A 12 11.54 34.85 -0.36
CA ASN A 12 11.16 36.05 -1.13
C ASN A 12 11.66 36.29 -2.59
N ILE A 13 11.59 35.36 -3.56
CA ILE A 13 11.82 35.78 -4.98
C ILE A 13 10.95 35.12 -6.08
N PHE A 14 10.20 34.03 -5.87
CA PHE A 14 9.46 33.44 -6.99
C PHE A 14 7.95 33.34 -6.74
N SER A 15 7.19 34.31 -7.27
CA SER A 15 5.79 34.12 -7.64
C SER A 15 5.71 33.61 -9.09
N SER A 16 4.92 32.54 -9.28
CA SER A 16 4.32 32.07 -10.56
C SER A 16 5.21 31.84 -11.81
N SER A 17 5.29 30.57 -12.22
CA SER A 17 5.31 30.07 -13.61
C SER A 17 6.16 30.76 -14.69
N VAL A 18 7.35 30.23 -14.99
CA VAL A 18 8.03 30.42 -16.29
C VAL A 18 8.71 29.11 -16.72
N ARG A 19 8.45 28.64 -17.96
CA ARG A 19 9.19 27.53 -18.60
C ARG A 19 10.31 28.13 -19.46
N PHE A 20 11.54 27.66 -19.30
CA PHE A 20 12.71 28.01 -20.12
C PHE A 20 13.07 26.86 -21.08
N GLY A 21 13.07 27.11 -22.38
CA GLY A 21 13.58 26.25 -23.45
C GLY A 21 15.09 26.33 -23.65
N SER A 22 15.63 25.56 -24.60
CA SER A 22 17.05 25.64 -24.98
C SER A 22 17.30 26.91 -25.79
N GLY A 23 18.30 27.72 -25.41
CA GLY A 23 18.59 29.02 -26.01
C GLY A 23 17.86 30.21 -25.36
N ASP A 24 16.95 29.96 -24.41
CA ASP A 24 16.25 31.05 -23.72
C ASP A 24 17.16 31.74 -22.69
N ILE A 25 17.06 33.07 -22.64
CA ILE A 25 17.78 33.93 -21.69
C ILE A 25 16.79 34.38 -20.62
N GLY A 26 17.08 34.06 -19.36
CA GLY A 26 16.28 34.49 -18.21
C GLY A 26 17.00 35.54 -17.37
N HIS A 27 16.36 36.69 -17.16
CA HIS A 27 16.85 37.74 -16.26
C HIS A 27 16.42 37.47 -14.82
N LEU A 28 17.38 37.44 -13.90
CA LEU A 28 17.16 37.21 -12.48
C LEU A 28 17.70 38.40 -11.66
N VAL A 29 16.85 39.00 -10.83
CA VAL A 29 17.25 40.05 -9.87
C VAL A 29 17.27 39.45 -8.47
N LEU A 30 18.45 39.34 -7.86
CA LEU A 30 18.61 38.82 -6.51
C LEU A 30 18.63 40.00 -5.51
N PRO A 31 17.68 40.10 -4.56
CA PRO A 31 17.66 41.16 -3.57
C PRO A 31 18.71 40.90 -2.48
N GLY A 32 19.57 41.88 -2.23
CA GLY A 32 20.51 41.88 -1.11
C GLY A 32 19.88 42.49 0.14
N LYS A 33 20.01 41.84 1.31
CA LYS A 33 19.51 42.42 2.57
C LYS A 33 20.37 43.60 3.07
N GLN A 34 21.62 43.72 2.64
CA GLN A 34 22.55 44.82 2.99
C GLN A 34 23.56 45.18 1.86
N THR A 35 23.32 44.74 0.63
CA THR A 35 24.11 45.07 -0.59
C THR A 35 23.16 45.31 -1.76
N PRO A 36 23.55 46.10 -2.79
CA PRO A 36 22.69 46.36 -3.95
C PRO A 36 22.31 45.05 -4.66
N SER A 37 21.08 45.01 -5.19
CA SER A 37 20.56 43.85 -5.92
C SER A 37 21.45 43.48 -7.11
N VAL A 38 21.67 42.19 -7.32
CA VAL A 38 22.52 41.67 -8.39
C VAL A 38 21.66 41.15 -9.53
N GLU A 39 21.88 41.67 -10.74
CA GLU A 39 21.27 41.17 -11.97
C GLU A 39 22.14 40.05 -12.57
N ALA A 40 21.50 38.96 -12.98
CA ALA A 40 22.18 37.83 -13.62
C ALA A 40 21.36 37.29 -14.79
N ASP A 41 22.06 36.90 -15.86
CA ASP A 41 21.48 36.28 -17.04
C ASP A 41 21.76 34.78 -17.03
N ILE A 42 20.71 33.99 -17.20
CA ILE A 42 20.80 32.53 -17.28
C ILE A 42 20.71 32.15 -18.76
N VAL A 43 21.69 31.42 -19.28
CA VAL A 43 21.68 30.93 -20.66
C VAL A 43 21.73 29.40 -20.68
N ASN A 44 20.75 28.78 -21.35
CA ASN A 44 20.64 27.33 -21.48
C ASN A 44 21.21 26.84 -22.83
N TYR A 45 22.46 26.35 -22.83
CA TYR A 45 23.11 25.74 -24.01
C TYR A 45 22.91 24.22 -24.06
N GLY A 46 21.65 23.76 -24.10
CA GLY A 46 21.30 22.38 -24.43
C GLY A 46 22.00 21.29 -23.59
N SER A 47 22.41 20.20 -24.23
CA SER A 47 22.84 18.94 -23.59
C SER A 47 24.13 19.00 -22.73
N ALA A 48 24.78 20.16 -22.62
CA ALA A 48 25.99 20.36 -21.84
C ALA A 48 25.75 20.97 -20.44
N GLY A 49 24.51 21.35 -20.10
CA GLY A 49 24.15 21.90 -18.79
C GLY A 49 23.87 23.41 -18.80
N VAL A 50 23.34 23.92 -17.68
CA VAL A 50 22.93 25.32 -17.51
C VAL A 50 24.12 26.16 -17.05
N TYR A 51 24.40 27.27 -17.73
CA TYR A 51 25.50 28.19 -17.41
C TYR A 51 24.96 29.50 -16.83
N PHE A 52 25.71 30.08 -15.89
CA PHE A 52 25.44 31.40 -15.33
C PHE A 52 26.38 32.42 -15.98
N ILE A 53 25.83 33.47 -16.58
CA ILE A 53 26.62 34.61 -17.06
C ILE A 53 26.17 35.81 -16.23
N ALA A 54 26.93 36.11 -15.17
CA ALA A 54 26.69 37.32 -14.39
C ALA A 54 27.40 38.49 -15.08
N TYR A 55 26.63 39.45 -15.62
CA TYR A 55 27.16 40.77 -15.97
C TYR A 55 26.88 41.74 -14.82
N ASN A 56 27.89 41.95 -13.99
CA ASN A 56 28.05 43.20 -13.26
C ASN A 56 29.49 43.68 -13.52
N GLN A 57 29.63 44.98 -13.72
CA GLN A 57 30.88 45.75 -13.90
C GLN A 57 31.95 45.47 -12.82
N HIS A 58 31.62 44.70 -11.77
CA HIS A 58 32.46 44.42 -10.60
C HIS A 58 32.74 42.94 -10.25
N GLY A 59 32.19 41.94 -10.96
CA GLY A 59 32.51 40.52 -10.71
C GLY A 59 31.93 39.88 -9.44
N PHE A 60 32.12 38.57 -9.24
CA PHE A 60 31.79 37.87 -8.00
C PHE A 60 32.81 38.23 -6.91
N ILE A 61 32.38 38.84 -5.80
CA ILE A 61 33.25 39.14 -4.65
C ILE A 61 32.96 38.10 -3.55
N LEU A 62 33.96 37.30 -3.19
CA LEU A 62 33.91 36.46 -1.98
C LEU A 62 34.01 37.34 -0.73
N ASN A 63 33.49 36.91 0.42
CA ASN A 63 33.57 37.66 1.68
C ASN A 63 35.03 37.92 2.16
N SER A 64 36.02 37.27 1.52
CA SER A 64 37.46 37.53 1.68
C SER A 64 37.99 38.69 0.83
N GLY A 65 37.14 39.34 0.01
CA GLY A 65 37.50 40.41 -0.92
C GLY A 65 38.00 39.96 -2.29
N THR A 66 38.08 38.64 -2.55
CA THR A 66 38.59 38.10 -3.83
C THR A 66 37.54 38.19 -4.94
N ARG A 67 37.93 38.72 -6.11
CA ARG A 67 37.06 38.91 -7.28
C ARG A 67 37.23 37.77 -8.29
N ILE A 68 36.13 37.23 -8.80
CA ILE A 68 36.13 36.26 -9.91
C ILE A 68 35.39 36.89 -11.10
N ILE A 69 36.10 37.11 -12.21
CA ILE A 69 35.53 37.65 -13.46
C ILE A 69 36.02 36.83 -14.66
N GLY A 70 35.12 36.17 -15.38
CA GLY A 70 35.37 35.66 -16.74
C GLY A 70 34.53 34.44 -17.16
N PRO A 71 34.18 34.29 -18.46
CA PRO A 71 33.46 33.12 -18.97
C PRO A 71 34.35 31.86 -18.95
N CYS A 72 33.82 30.75 -18.43
CA CYS A 72 34.47 29.45 -18.43
C CYS A 72 33.98 28.60 -19.62
N ALA A 73 34.89 28.17 -20.50
CA ALA A 73 34.58 27.19 -21.53
C ALA A 73 35.05 25.80 -21.07
N ALA A 74 34.15 24.81 -21.12
CA ALA A 74 34.49 23.42 -20.84
C ALA A 74 35.05 22.74 -22.11
N PHE A 75 36.21 22.10 -21.99
CA PHE A 75 36.80 21.27 -23.04
C PHE A 75 36.39 19.80 -22.85
N PRO A 76 36.42 18.95 -23.90
CA PRO A 76 36.09 17.54 -23.75
C PRO A 76 37.13 16.81 -22.88
N ARG A 77 36.66 16.17 -21.80
CA ARG A 77 37.37 15.37 -20.78
C ARG A 77 38.28 16.18 -19.84
N ASN A 78 37.82 16.34 -18.59
CA ASN A 78 38.58 16.73 -17.39
C ASN A 78 39.49 17.98 -17.50
N ALA A 79 39.18 18.92 -18.42
CA ALA A 79 39.94 20.14 -18.63
C ALA A 79 39.03 21.39 -18.65
N MET A 80 39.48 22.48 -18.03
CA MET A 80 38.77 23.76 -17.99
C MET A 80 39.69 24.94 -18.32
N CYS A 81 39.13 25.96 -18.97
CA CYS A 81 39.81 27.24 -19.19
C CYS A 81 39.28 28.30 -18.22
N TRP A 82 40.18 28.91 -17.46
CA TRP A 82 39.91 30.07 -16.64
C TRP A 82 40.47 31.33 -17.31
N ASN A 83 39.58 32.23 -17.72
CA ASN A 83 39.93 33.53 -18.28
C ASN A 83 40.06 34.55 -17.14
N VAL A 84 41.26 35.08 -16.92
CA VAL A 84 41.58 35.94 -15.77
C VAL A 84 41.77 37.38 -16.24
N ARG A 85 41.14 38.34 -15.56
CA ARG A 85 41.29 39.77 -15.88
C ARG A 85 42.51 40.43 -15.20
N ASP A 86 42.84 40.06 -13.97
CA ASP A 86 44.00 40.58 -13.22
C ASP A 86 44.81 39.44 -12.57
N ALA A 87 46.14 39.55 -12.56
CA ALA A 87 47.03 38.56 -11.97
C ALA A 87 46.84 38.39 -10.45
N SER A 88 46.28 39.39 -9.75
CA SER A 88 45.94 39.27 -8.32
C SER A 88 44.78 38.32 -8.02
N ASP A 89 43.95 38.00 -9.02
CA ASP A 89 42.78 37.13 -8.86
C ASP A 89 43.17 35.64 -8.76
N ILE A 90 44.42 35.31 -9.09
CA ILE A 90 44.97 33.95 -8.98
C ILE A 90 45.60 33.80 -7.59
N ASN A 91 44.86 33.19 -6.68
CA ASN A 91 45.30 32.92 -5.30
C ASN A 91 44.85 31.53 -4.81
N GLU A 92 45.29 31.12 -3.61
CA GLU A 92 45.03 29.77 -3.10
C GLU A 92 43.53 29.47 -2.92
N ASP A 93 42.74 30.46 -2.49
CA ASP A 93 41.31 30.31 -2.25
C ASP A 93 40.53 30.10 -3.55
N SER A 94 40.84 30.91 -4.57
CA SER A 94 40.20 30.80 -5.89
C SER A 94 40.51 29.46 -6.57
N LEU A 95 41.77 29.01 -6.53
CA LEU A 95 42.16 27.70 -7.06
C LEU A 95 41.49 26.54 -6.31
N SER A 96 41.42 26.60 -4.98
CA SER A 96 40.78 25.58 -4.14
C SER A 96 39.29 25.41 -4.46
N LEU A 97 38.60 26.51 -4.74
CA LEU A 97 37.17 26.51 -5.06
C LEU A 97 36.87 25.81 -6.38
N PHE A 98 37.70 26.00 -7.40
CA PHE A 98 37.58 25.32 -8.69
C PHE A 98 37.68 23.79 -8.55
N PHE A 99 38.60 23.30 -7.70
CA PHE A 99 38.75 21.87 -7.44
C PHE A 99 37.64 21.26 -6.58
N LEU A 100 36.92 22.09 -5.82
CA LEU A 100 35.74 21.66 -5.08
C LEU A 100 34.51 21.51 -5.99
N LEU A 101 34.41 22.38 -7.01
CA LEU A 101 33.32 22.38 -7.98
C LEU A 101 33.45 21.25 -9.00
N GLU A 102 34.67 20.97 -9.48
CA GLU A 102 34.95 19.87 -10.40
C GLU A 102 36.05 18.95 -9.87
N PRO A 103 35.71 17.97 -9.00
CA PRO A 103 36.69 17.15 -8.31
C PRO A 103 37.43 16.13 -9.20
N LYS A 104 37.08 16.05 -10.50
CA LYS A 104 37.75 15.22 -11.51
C LYS A 104 38.62 16.04 -12.48
N LEU A 105 38.85 17.31 -12.21
CA LEU A 105 39.67 18.17 -13.07
C LEU A 105 41.14 17.70 -13.08
N GLU A 106 41.67 17.41 -14.26
CA GLU A 106 43.04 16.93 -14.47
C GLU A 106 43.94 18.06 -14.97
N PHE A 107 43.37 18.94 -15.81
CA PHE A 107 44.09 20.05 -16.45
C PHE A 107 43.34 21.37 -16.24
N LEU A 108 44.06 22.40 -15.80
CA LEU A 108 43.54 23.76 -15.73
C LEU A 108 44.36 24.67 -16.65
N VAL A 109 43.72 25.23 -17.66
CA VAL A 109 44.33 26.24 -18.53
C VAL A 109 44.00 27.62 -17.97
N ILE A 110 45.01 28.40 -17.63
CA ILE A 110 44.85 29.79 -17.18
C ILE A 110 45.35 30.70 -18.29
N GLY A 111 44.46 31.45 -18.95
CA GLY A 111 44.83 32.18 -20.17
C GLY A 111 43.84 33.25 -20.62
N LYS A 112 44.27 34.06 -21.59
CA LYS A 112 43.61 35.30 -22.00
C LYS A 112 42.61 35.12 -23.15
N GLY A 113 41.40 35.65 -23.00
CA GLY A 113 40.47 35.97 -24.09
C GLY A 113 40.36 37.48 -24.31
N GLU A 114 40.83 37.95 -25.48
CA GLU A 114 40.66 39.27 -26.16
C GLU A 114 40.71 40.62 -25.38
N THR A 115 40.88 40.69 -24.06
CA THR A 115 40.94 41.98 -23.32
C THR A 115 42.23 42.16 -22.48
N SER A 116 42.77 43.37 -22.48
CA SER A 116 44.20 43.73 -22.37
C SER A 116 44.79 43.81 -20.94
N VAL A 117 45.26 42.69 -20.38
CA VAL A 117 46.30 42.65 -19.32
C VAL A 117 47.32 41.56 -19.64
N GLN A 118 48.58 41.74 -19.24
CA GLN A 118 49.70 40.80 -19.46
C GLN A 118 49.71 39.78 -18.31
N VAL A 119 49.72 38.47 -18.61
CA VAL A 119 49.73 37.42 -17.58
C VAL A 119 51.10 37.42 -16.88
N ASP A 120 51.12 37.58 -15.56
CA ASP A 120 52.35 37.57 -14.74
C ASP A 120 52.82 36.12 -14.49
N TYR A 121 53.47 35.54 -15.51
CA TYR A 121 53.98 34.17 -15.50
C TYR A 121 54.85 33.84 -14.25
N PRO A 122 55.81 34.69 -13.83
CA PRO A 122 56.62 34.45 -12.64
C PRO A 122 55.82 34.25 -11.34
N ARG A 123 54.74 35.03 -11.16
CA ARG A 123 53.91 34.94 -9.95
C ARG A 123 53.10 33.65 -9.90
N ILE A 124 52.53 33.23 -11.03
CA ILE A 124 51.78 31.98 -11.14
C ILE A 124 52.73 30.79 -10.90
N LEU A 125 53.91 30.80 -11.53
CA LEU A 125 54.94 29.80 -11.30
C LEU A 125 55.40 29.75 -9.84
N SER A 126 55.54 30.89 -9.17
CA SER A 126 55.89 30.96 -7.74
C SER A 126 54.84 30.29 -6.84
N ILE A 127 53.55 30.55 -7.07
CA ILE A 127 52.44 29.95 -6.31
C ILE A 127 52.38 28.42 -6.55
N CYS A 128 52.49 28.00 -7.80
CA CYS A 128 52.46 26.59 -8.17
C CYS A 128 53.70 25.82 -7.66
N ASN A 129 54.90 26.41 -7.75
CA ASN A 129 56.14 25.82 -7.26
C ASN A 129 56.17 25.72 -5.73
N LYS A 130 55.65 26.72 -5.01
CA LYS A 130 55.48 26.63 -3.53
C LYS A 130 54.64 25.42 -3.09
N ARG A 131 53.80 24.88 -3.98
CA ARG A 131 52.86 23.80 -3.71
C ARG A 131 53.19 22.51 -4.49
N ASN A 132 54.38 22.40 -5.09
CA ASN A 132 54.81 21.25 -5.90
C ASN A 132 53.80 20.84 -7.00
N LEU A 133 53.13 21.80 -7.64
CA LEU A 133 52.27 21.54 -8.80
C LEU A 133 53.13 21.54 -10.08
N GLY A 134 52.90 20.57 -10.97
CA GLY A 134 53.54 20.53 -12.27
C GLY A 134 53.00 21.66 -13.15
N VAL A 135 53.87 22.54 -13.64
CA VAL A 135 53.46 23.62 -14.54
C VAL A 135 54.22 23.50 -15.84
N GLU A 136 53.48 23.45 -16.95
CA GLU A 136 54.05 23.48 -18.28
C GLU A 136 53.51 24.70 -19.03
N VAL A 137 54.42 25.57 -19.47
CA VAL A 137 54.04 26.71 -20.31
C VAL A 137 53.97 26.21 -21.76
N LEU A 138 52.76 25.88 -22.21
CA LEU A 138 52.55 25.42 -23.58
C LEU A 138 52.64 26.58 -24.59
N PRO A 139 53.35 26.42 -25.71
CA PRO A 139 53.35 27.40 -26.79
C PRO A 139 51.99 27.43 -27.50
N THR A 140 51.62 28.60 -28.03
CA THR A 140 50.33 28.89 -28.70
C THR A 140 49.99 27.93 -29.84
N SER A 141 50.99 27.26 -30.41
CA SER A 141 50.85 26.29 -31.51
C SER A 141 50.17 24.97 -31.12
N TYR A 142 50.07 24.63 -29.82
CA TYR A 142 49.44 23.37 -29.36
C TYR A 142 47.90 23.38 -29.41
N TYR A 143 47.26 24.56 -29.51
CA TYR A 143 45.81 24.71 -29.31
C TYR A 143 44.94 24.57 -30.58
N GLY A 144 45.48 24.06 -31.70
CA GLY A 144 44.68 23.79 -32.92
C GLY A 144 43.84 24.98 -33.39
N ARG A 145 42.60 24.76 -33.90
CA ARG A 145 41.68 25.81 -34.44
C ARG A 145 41.33 26.96 -33.47
N LEU A 146 41.89 26.99 -32.26
CA LEU A 146 41.81 28.09 -31.29
C LEU A 146 43.10 28.93 -31.31
N SER A 147 43.49 29.42 -32.50
CA SER A 147 44.71 30.21 -32.77
C SER A 147 44.78 31.59 -32.06
N ARG A 148 43.96 31.84 -31.04
CA ARG A 148 43.83 33.12 -30.34
C ARG A 148 44.04 33.02 -28.82
N PHE A 149 44.29 31.84 -28.26
CA PHE A 149 44.51 31.67 -26.82
C PHE A 149 46.00 31.62 -26.46
N HIS A 150 46.43 32.52 -25.58
CA HIS A 150 47.72 32.44 -24.88
C HIS A 150 47.45 32.13 -23.40
N GLY A 151 47.99 31.03 -22.88
CA GLY A 151 47.74 30.58 -21.51
C GLY A 151 48.77 29.59 -20.99
N ILE A 152 48.79 29.40 -19.68
CA ILE A 152 49.63 28.42 -18.98
C ILE A 152 48.78 27.18 -18.72
N LEU A 153 49.31 25.99 -19.01
CA LEU A 153 48.71 24.73 -18.60
C LEU A 153 49.25 24.37 -17.21
N VAL A 154 48.36 24.20 -16.24
CA VAL A 154 48.71 23.66 -14.93
C VAL A 154 48.24 22.22 -14.89
N GLU A 155 49.21 21.29 -14.83
CA GLU A 155 48.94 19.87 -14.65
C GLU A 155 48.96 19.53 -13.16
N ILE A 156 47.89 18.89 -12.70
CA ILE A 156 47.74 18.63 -11.27
C ILE A 156 48.12 17.18 -11.00
N CYS A 157 49.34 16.99 -10.51
CA CYS A 157 49.85 15.71 -10.01
C CYS A 157 48.85 15.09 -9.01
N GLU A 158 48.60 13.78 -9.13
CA GLU A 158 47.62 13.04 -8.32
C GLU A 158 47.82 13.22 -6.80
N LEU A 159 49.07 13.32 -6.34
CA LEU A 159 49.43 13.51 -4.93
C LEU A 159 48.86 14.80 -4.29
N ASN A 160 48.61 15.85 -5.08
CA ASN A 160 48.16 17.15 -4.54
C ASN A 160 46.62 17.33 -4.61
N ARG A 161 45.88 16.46 -5.30
CA ARG A 161 44.40 16.51 -5.38
C ARG A 161 43.75 16.27 -4.02
N GLY A 162 44.39 15.47 -3.17
CA GLY A 162 43.96 15.21 -1.80
C GLY A 162 44.03 16.45 -0.90
N PHE A 163 45.03 17.32 -1.08
CA PHE A 163 45.25 18.50 -0.24
C PHE A 163 44.17 19.58 -0.46
N PHE A 164 43.87 19.91 -1.72
CA PHE A 164 42.82 20.90 -2.05
C PHE A 164 41.41 20.39 -1.69
N ARG A 165 41.15 19.07 -1.82
CA ARG A 165 39.95 18.45 -1.26
C ARG A 165 39.92 18.57 0.27
N TYR A 166 41.02 18.26 0.96
CA TYR A 166 41.07 18.28 2.43
C TYR A 166 40.85 19.68 3.00
N HIS A 167 41.43 20.72 2.41
CA HIS A 167 41.26 22.10 2.87
C HIS A 167 39.85 22.66 2.61
N GLY A 168 39.27 22.36 1.44
CA GLY A 168 37.87 22.70 1.13
C GLY A 168 36.86 21.92 1.99
N ILE A 169 37.15 20.64 2.26
CA ILE A 169 36.36 19.79 3.16
C ILE A 169 36.50 20.22 4.62
N GLN A 170 37.66 20.72 5.08
CA GLN A 170 37.86 21.21 6.45
C GLN A 170 37.01 22.45 6.76
N GLN A 171 36.88 23.39 5.82
CA GLN A 171 35.98 24.53 5.99
C GLN A 171 34.49 24.14 5.89
N PHE A 172 34.14 23.21 4.99
CA PHE A 172 32.77 22.68 4.90
C PHE A 172 32.39 21.84 6.14
N ARG A 173 33.35 21.10 6.71
CA ARG A 173 33.20 20.30 7.95
C ARG A 173 32.99 21.17 9.19
N ARG A 174 33.62 22.34 9.29
CA ARG A 174 33.30 23.31 10.36
C ARG A 174 31.84 23.80 10.29
N PHE A 175 31.27 23.88 9.08
CA PHE A 175 29.85 24.23 8.88
C PHE A 175 28.88 23.06 9.08
N SER A 176 29.31 21.81 8.90
CA SER A 176 28.45 20.62 8.97
C SER A 176 28.48 19.88 10.31
N GLN A 177 29.30 20.32 11.28
CA GLN A 177 29.57 19.59 12.54
C GLN A 177 28.53 19.77 13.65
N THR A 178 27.37 20.38 13.40
CA THR A 178 26.26 20.42 14.38
C THR A 178 25.19 19.34 14.22
N VAL A 179 25.29 18.45 13.21
CA VAL A 179 24.26 17.41 13.02
C VAL A 179 24.92 16.04 12.78
N THR A 180 25.10 15.33 13.90
CA THR A 180 25.04 13.87 14.07
C THR A 180 26.01 12.96 13.30
N GLN A 181 27.04 12.53 14.05
CA GLN A 181 27.62 11.17 14.11
C GLN A 181 26.50 10.07 14.14
N GLN A 182 26.65 8.82 13.68
CA GLN A 182 27.81 7.92 13.56
C GLN A 182 27.47 6.69 12.66
N ASP A 183 28.46 6.26 11.87
CA ASP A 183 28.84 4.93 11.34
C ASP A 183 27.91 4.03 10.46
N GLN A 184 28.44 3.67 9.28
CA GLN A 184 28.19 2.43 8.53
C GLN A 184 29.54 1.86 8.03
N PRO A 185 29.76 0.53 8.02
CA PRO A 185 30.85 -0.09 7.27
C PRO A 185 30.42 -0.56 5.87
N GLN A 186 31.45 -0.69 5.03
CA GLN A 186 31.46 -0.79 3.56
C GLN A 186 31.16 -2.18 2.97
N ASP A 187 30.98 -2.13 1.65
CA ASP A 187 31.07 -3.18 0.61
C ASP A 187 29.88 -4.12 0.41
N VAL A 188 29.04 -3.75 -0.57
CA VAL A 188 28.05 -4.62 -1.23
C VAL A 188 28.55 -4.89 -2.66
N PRO A 189 28.74 -6.15 -3.08
CA PRO A 189 29.15 -6.47 -4.45
C PRO A 189 28.04 -6.12 -5.46
N ASP A 190 28.44 -5.92 -6.71
CA ASP A 190 27.65 -5.40 -7.83
C ASP A 190 26.17 -5.83 -7.83
N LYS A 191 25.28 -4.86 -7.58
CA LYS A 191 23.83 -5.07 -7.66
C LYS A 191 23.43 -5.46 -9.08
N PRO A 192 22.56 -6.47 -9.27
CA PRO A 192 21.95 -6.70 -10.57
C PRO A 192 21.24 -5.43 -11.06
N LYS A 193 21.33 -5.15 -12.36
CA LYS A 193 20.66 -4.00 -13.01
C LYS A 193 19.17 -4.03 -12.65
N ARG A 194 18.75 -3.10 -11.79
CA ARG A 194 17.39 -2.98 -11.29
C ARG A 194 16.42 -2.74 -12.46
N LEU A 195 15.46 -3.65 -12.65
CA LEU A 195 14.42 -3.60 -13.70
C LEU A 195 13.30 -2.57 -13.42
N TRP A 196 13.36 -1.82 -12.31
CA TRP A 196 12.24 -0.99 -11.79
C TRP A 196 12.68 0.44 -11.45
N PRO A 197 11.86 1.46 -11.75
CA PRO A 197 12.19 2.84 -11.44
C PRO A 197 12.39 3.05 -9.94
N ARG A 198 13.29 3.97 -9.57
CA ARG A 198 13.37 4.44 -8.19
C ARG A 198 12.08 5.21 -7.91
N GLN A 199 11.25 4.73 -6.99
CA GLN A 199 10.26 5.61 -6.37
C GLN A 199 11.03 6.79 -5.77
N GLY A 200 10.65 8.02 -6.14
CA GLY A 200 11.25 9.21 -5.55
C GLY A 200 11.14 9.13 -4.04
N SER A 201 12.20 9.52 -3.32
CA SER A 201 12.10 9.78 -1.89
C SER A 201 11.14 10.94 -1.71
N LEU A 202 9.95 10.68 -1.16
CA LEU A 202 9.09 11.75 -0.66
C LEU A 202 9.85 12.39 0.50
N GLU A 203 10.27 13.65 0.34
CA GLU A 203 10.64 14.46 1.49
C GLU A 203 9.36 14.60 2.33
N VAL A 204 9.31 13.91 3.46
CA VAL A 204 8.24 14.08 4.45
C VAL A 204 8.50 15.42 5.10
N GLU A 205 7.91 16.49 4.57
CA GLU A 205 7.84 17.75 5.30
C GLU A 205 7.07 17.48 6.60
N ALA A 206 7.74 17.74 7.72
CA ALA A 206 7.18 17.57 9.06
C ALA A 206 6.05 18.58 9.26
N ILE A 207 4.82 18.19 8.93
CA ILE A 207 3.62 18.96 9.28
C ILE A 207 3.28 18.60 10.73
N SER A 208 3.25 19.60 11.60
CA SER A 208 2.76 19.43 12.97
C SER A 208 1.32 18.92 12.92
N PRO A 209 1.02 17.73 13.48
CA PRO A 209 -0.36 17.25 13.50
C PRO A 209 -1.21 18.25 14.30
N PRO A 210 -2.44 18.55 13.87
CA PRO A 210 -3.38 19.23 14.76
C PRO A 210 -3.54 18.38 16.04
N ARG A 211 -3.85 19.04 17.17
CA ARG A 211 -4.27 18.31 18.38
C ARG A 211 -5.46 17.43 17.99
N SER A 212 -5.32 16.11 18.07
CA SER A 212 -6.38 15.16 17.70
C SER A 212 -7.64 15.49 18.51
N THR A 213 -8.71 15.87 17.83
CA THR A 213 -10.06 16.01 18.40
C THR A 213 -10.96 14.85 17.97
N SER A 214 -10.42 13.68 17.68
CA SER A 214 -11.19 12.58 17.10
C SER A 214 -12.17 12.01 18.14
N VAL A 215 -13.45 12.36 17.99
CA VAL A 215 -14.57 11.76 18.73
C VAL A 215 -14.76 10.30 18.32
N ALA A 216 -14.30 9.92 17.11
CA ALA A 216 -14.26 8.55 16.60
C ALA A 216 -13.54 7.57 17.53
N ASP A 217 -12.48 8.00 18.21
CA ASP A 217 -11.70 7.16 19.13
C ASP A 217 -12.49 6.72 20.38
N TYR A 218 -13.63 7.36 20.67
CA TYR A 218 -14.49 7.06 21.82
C TYR A 218 -15.89 6.57 21.45
N SER A 219 -16.30 6.67 20.18
CA SER A 219 -17.60 6.15 19.73
C SER A 219 -17.63 4.62 19.82
N SER A 220 -18.75 4.04 20.21
CA SER A 220 -19.01 2.58 20.14
C SER A 220 -19.98 2.21 19.01
N ALA A 221 -20.33 3.17 18.13
CA ALA A 221 -21.27 2.96 17.04
C ALA A 221 -20.76 1.92 16.03
N SER A 222 -21.66 1.14 15.44
CA SER A 222 -21.26 0.18 14.41
C SER A 222 -21.11 0.90 13.08
N LEU A 223 -20.10 0.58 12.27
CA LEU A 223 -19.87 1.35 11.05
C LEU A 223 -20.71 0.85 9.89
N LEU A 224 -20.50 -0.40 9.49
CA LEU A 224 -21.14 -0.99 8.33
C LEU A 224 -22.55 -1.48 8.69
N THR A 225 -22.73 -2.03 9.88
CA THR A 225 -24.03 -2.55 10.33
C THR A 225 -25.11 -1.48 10.38
N ASP A 226 -24.78 -0.27 10.85
CA ASP A 226 -25.75 0.82 10.96
C ASP A 226 -26.16 1.40 9.60
N LEU A 227 -25.36 1.19 8.54
CA LEU A 227 -25.77 1.51 7.17
C LEU A 227 -26.98 0.69 6.73
N PHE A 228 -27.13 -0.56 7.20
CA PHE A 228 -28.33 -1.38 6.92
C PHE A 228 -29.59 -0.79 7.58
N ARG A 229 -29.42 -0.06 8.69
CA ARG A 229 -30.47 0.73 9.35
C ARG A 229 -30.68 2.11 8.72
N GLY A 230 -29.93 2.45 7.66
CA GLY A 230 -29.93 3.78 7.05
C GLY A 230 -29.34 4.88 7.94
N GLN A 231 -28.59 4.49 8.97
CA GLN A 231 -27.95 5.40 9.91
C GLN A 231 -26.49 5.61 9.48
N LEU A 232 -26.06 6.87 9.44
CA LEU A 232 -24.67 7.26 9.22
C LEU A 232 -24.25 8.14 10.41
N HIS A 233 -23.38 7.61 11.26
CA HIS A 233 -22.89 8.33 12.43
C HIS A 233 -21.78 9.30 12.01
N LEU A 234 -21.96 10.59 12.31
CA LEU A 234 -21.03 11.65 11.87
C LEU A 234 -19.64 11.51 12.49
N GLU A 235 -19.59 11.08 13.75
CA GLU A 235 -18.34 10.77 14.47
C GLU A 235 -17.48 9.72 13.74
N LEU A 236 -18.07 8.84 12.92
CA LEU A 236 -17.33 7.86 12.13
C LEU A 236 -16.67 8.46 10.88
N LEU A 237 -16.96 9.73 10.54
CA LEU A 237 -16.29 10.42 9.43
C LEU A 237 -15.00 11.10 9.87
N ASP A 238 -14.74 11.18 11.17
CA ASP A 238 -13.46 11.67 11.68
C ASP A 238 -12.37 10.62 11.39
N TYR A 239 -11.31 11.05 10.71
CA TYR A 239 -10.24 10.15 10.29
C TYR A 239 -9.20 10.01 11.40
N PRO A 240 -8.88 8.78 11.87
CA PRO A 240 -7.97 8.58 12.99
C PRO A 240 -6.52 8.88 12.60
N GLU A 241 -5.73 9.31 13.58
CA GLU A 241 -4.34 9.75 13.38
C GLU A 241 -3.40 9.20 14.45
N LEU A 242 -2.12 9.03 14.06
CA LEU A 242 -1.07 8.84 15.05
C LEU A 242 -0.80 10.17 15.77
N PRO A 243 -0.84 10.19 17.11
CA PRO A 243 -0.81 11.45 17.86
C PRO A 243 0.55 12.16 17.82
N LYS A 244 1.64 11.42 17.57
CA LYS A 244 3.02 11.95 17.58
C LYS A 244 3.67 11.77 16.22
N ILE A 245 4.38 12.82 15.77
CA ILE A 245 5.16 12.79 14.53
C ILE A 245 6.29 11.75 14.56
N GLU A 246 6.86 11.48 15.74
CA GLU A 246 7.85 10.43 15.93
C GLU A 246 7.30 9.05 15.55
N ASP A 247 6.04 8.80 15.86
CA ASP A 247 5.39 7.52 15.57
C ASP A 247 5.12 7.37 14.06
N VAL A 248 4.74 8.47 13.39
CA VAL A 248 4.64 8.54 11.92
C VAL A 248 5.99 8.24 11.26
N ASN A 249 7.06 8.85 11.77
CA ASN A 249 8.42 8.65 11.25
C ASN A 249 8.90 7.21 11.46
N LYS A 250 8.65 6.61 12.62
CA LYS A 250 8.97 5.21 12.91
C LYS A 250 8.22 4.26 11.99
N ALA A 251 6.92 4.47 11.80
CA ALA A 251 6.09 3.65 10.91
C ALA A 251 6.57 3.74 9.45
N SER A 252 6.95 4.94 9.00
CA SER A 252 7.49 5.17 7.66
C SER A 252 8.86 4.52 7.45
N LEU A 253 9.76 4.65 8.43
CA LEU A 253 11.09 4.03 8.40
C LEU A 253 10.98 2.49 8.40
N LEU A 254 10.05 1.94 9.20
CA LEU A 254 9.78 0.51 9.25
C LEU A 254 9.30 -0.01 7.89
N HIS A 255 8.35 0.68 7.25
CA HIS A 255 7.89 0.34 5.91
C HIS A 255 9.04 0.34 4.90
N GLU A 256 9.82 1.42 4.83
CA GLU A 256 10.92 1.52 3.86
C GLU A 256 12.00 0.46 4.11
N ARG A 257 12.31 0.14 5.37
CA ARG A 257 13.25 -0.93 5.70
C ARG A 257 12.76 -2.29 5.20
N VAL A 258 11.50 -2.64 5.44
CA VAL A 258 10.93 -3.92 4.99
C VAL A 258 10.78 -3.96 3.47
N LYS A 259 10.32 -2.86 2.87
CA LYS A 259 10.20 -2.74 1.41
C LYS A 259 11.55 -2.92 0.72
N ASN A 260 12.61 -2.30 1.24
CA ASN A 260 13.95 -2.47 0.69
C ASN A 260 14.48 -3.90 0.85
N LEU A 261 14.06 -4.62 1.90
CA LEU A 261 14.35 -6.04 2.11
C LEU A 261 13.67 -6.89 1.02
N VAL A 262 12.34 -6.73 0.88
CA VAL A 262 11.53 -7.53 -0.06
C VAL A 262 11.95 -7.26 -1.52
N LEU A 263 12.31 -6.03 -1.87
CA LEU A 263 12.81 -5.70 -3.21
C LEU A 263 14.20 -6.28 -3.53
N GLN A 264 14.91 -6.86 -2.56
CA GLN A 264 16.17 -7.59 -2.78
C GLN A 264 15.95 -9.09 -2.97
N VAL A 265 14.76 -9.60 -2.64
CA VAL A 265 14.40 -11.00 -2.80
C VAL A 265 14.29 -11.33 -4.29
N ASN A 266 14.84 -12.48 -4.70
CA ASN A 266 14.71 -12.97 -6.06
C ASN A 266 13.36 -13.66 -6.29
N SER A 267 12.29 -12.85 -6.36
CA SER A 267 10.92 -13.33 -6.53
C SER A 267 10.70 -14.18 -7.79
N ALA A 268 11.53 -14.02 -8.84
CA ALA A 268 11.41 -14.80 -10.07
C ALA A 268 11.95 -16.22 -9.90
N GLU A 269 13.02 -16.37 -9.13
CA GLU A 269 13.59 -17.66 -8.77
C GLU A 269 12.67 -18.44 -7.83
N ILE A 270 12.13 -17.77 -6.81
CA ILE A 270 11.15 -18.38 -5.90
C ILE A 270 9.93 -18.92 -6.66
N ASP A 271 9.42 -18.12 -7.61
CA ASP A 271 8.28 -18.53 -8.45
C ASP A 271 8.63 -19.72 -9.35
N ARG A 272 9.81 -19.71 -9.98
CA ARG A 272 10.28 -20.81 -10.84
C ARG A 272 10.45 -22.11 -10.06
N ASP A 273 11.13 -22.05 -8.93
CA ASP A 273 11.56 -23.23 -8.18
C ASP A 273 10.50 -23.68 -7.15
N ASN A 274 9.42 -22.92 -7.00
CA ASN A 274 8.33 -23.15 -6.06
C ASN A 274 8.81 -23.31 -4.61
N GLN A 275 9.89 -22.60 -4.25
CA GLN A 275 10.50 -22.71 -2.93
C GLN A 275 11.13 -21.37 -2.52
N LEU A 276 10.96 -21.02 -1.24
CA LEU A 276 11.71 -19.92 -0.62
C LEU A 276 13.12 -20.41 -0.24
N ASP A 277 14.15 -19.68 -0.66
CA ASP A 277 15.53 -20.01 -0.34
C ASP A 277 15.85 -19.76 1.15
N ARG A 278 16.82 -20.51 1.67
CA ARG A 278 17.20 -20.45 3.09
C ARG A 278 17.79 -19.10 3.49
N GLU A 279 18.44 -18.40 2.56
CA GLU A 279 19.05 -17.10 2.82
C GLU A 279 17.98 -16.01 3.00
N THR A 280 16.96 -15.99 2.12
CA THR A 280 15.79 -15.14 2.31
C THR A 280 15.10 -15.44 3.63
N LEU A 281 14.87 -16.71 3.97
CA LEU A 281 14.24 -17.08 5.24
C LEU A 281 15.06 -16.56 6.44
N ALA A 282 16.37 -16.81 6.46
CA ALA A 282 17.26 -16.32 7.52
C ALA A 282 17.28 -14.79 7.62
N THR A 283 17.17 -14.10 6.48
CA THR A 283 17.07 -12.64 6.41
C THR A 283 15.77 -12.13 7.01
N LEU A 284 14.62 -12.75 6.70
CA LEU A 284 13.33 -12.42 7.31
C LEU A 284 13.35 -12.64 8.83
N THR A 285 13.97 -13.74 9.28
CA THR A 285 14.19 -14.08 10.69
C THR A 285 15.02 -13.03 11.41
N LYS A 286 16.18 -12.67 10.86
CA LYS A 286 17.09 -11.64 11.41
C LYS A 286 16.42 -10.27 11.58
N HIS A 287 15.44 -9.96 10.73
CA HIS A 287 14.69 -8.71 10.79
C HIS A 287 13.45 -8.77 11.71
N GLY A 288 13.19 -9.91 12.37
CA GLY A 288 12.12 -10.09 13.33
C GLY A 288 10.72 -10.04 12.70
N LEU A 289 10.56 -10.58 11.49
CA LEU A 289 9.29 -10.52 10.75
C LEU A 289 8.32 -11.67 11.09
N PHE A 290 8.73 -12.63 11.92
CA PHE A 290 7.91 -13.77 12.36
C PHE A 290 7.09 -13.49 13.62
N GLY A 291 7.41 -12.42 14.37
CA GLY A 291 6.73 -12.06 15.60
C GLY A 291 6.18 -10.64 15.59
N LEU A 292 5.51 -10.21 14.51
CA LEU A 292 5.11 -8.80 14.33
C LEU A 292 4.15 -8.32 15.43
N GLN A 293 3.14 -9.11 15.76
CA GLN A 293 2.09 -8.77 16.74
C GLN A 293 2.08 -9.68 17.97
N ILE A 294 3.14 -10.49 18.14
CA ILE A 294 3.37 -11.23 19.38
C ILE A 294 3.86 -10.24 20.45
N GLY A 295 3.37 -10.37 21.68
CA GLY A 295 3.76 -9.50 22.79
C GLY A 295 5.26 -9.56 23.09
N GLU A 296 5.83 -8.45 23.57
CA GLU A 296 7.27 -8.35 23.88
C GLU A 296 7.70 -9.36 24.96
N ASN A 297 6.81 -9.65 25.92
CA ASN A 297 7.03 -10.65 26.97
C ASN A 297 7.26 -12.07 26.42
N TYR A 298 6.82 -12.34 25.19
CA TYR A 298 7.04 -13.60 24.50
C TYR A 298 8.06 -13.46 23.36
N GLY A 299 8.91 -12.42 23.37
CA GLY A 299 9.96 -12.20 22.37
C GLY A 299 9.48 -11.63 21.03
N GLY A 300 8.23 -11.17 20.94
CA GLY A 300 7.69 -10.51 19.76
C GLY A 300 7.94 -9.01 19.72
N ARG A 301 7.42 -8.35 18.69
CA ARG A 301 7.58 -6.90 18.45
C ARG A 301 6.40 -6.05 18.93
N ASN A 302 5.29 -6.68 19.31
CA ASN A 302 4.06 -6.05 19.79
C ASN A 302 3.62 -4.83 18.96
N LEU A 303 3.73 -4.92 17.63
CA LEU A 303 3.37 -3.81 16.76
C LEU A 303 1.86 -3.56 16.85
N SER A 304 1.49 -2.28 16.92
CA SER A 304 0.10 -1.86 16.76
C SER A 304 -0.44 -2.26 15.37
N CYS A 305 -1.75 -2.28 15.19
CA CYS A 305 -2.37 -2.61 13.91
C CYS A 305 -1.90 -1.67 12.80
N THR A 306 -1.72 -0.38 13.08
CA THR A 306 -1.22 0.61 12.10
C THR A 306 0.23 0.32 11.68
N TYR A 307 1.10 0.01 12.64
CA TYR A 307 2.50 -0.36 12.34
C TYR A 307 2.58 -1.69 11.57
N ALA A 308 1.78 -2.68 11.97
CA ALA A 308 1.69 -3.96 11.28
C ALA A 308 1.19 -3.78 9.84
N ALA A 309 0.16 -2.95 9.60
CA ALA A 309 -0.34 -2.66 8.26
C ALA A 309 0.74 -2.06 7.34
N ARG A 310 1.57 -1.14 7.86
CA ARG A 310 2.73 -0.60 7.11
C ARG A 310 3.74 -1.68 6.71
N VAL A 311 3.97 -2.67 7.58
CA VAL A 311 4.82 -3.83 7.27
C VAL A 311 4.18 -4.71 6.21
N TRP A 312 2.89 -5.05 6.36
CA TRP A 312 2.15 -5.90 5.41
C TRP A 312 2.05 -5.29 4.01
N GLU A 313 1.90 -3.97 3.89
CA GLU A 313 1.97 -3.29 2.58
C GLU A 313 3.32 -3.51 1.88
N ALA A 314 4.42 -3.55 2.63
CA ALA A 314 5.75 -3.82 2.06
C ALA A 314 5.94 -5.30 1.74
N LEU A 315 5.44 -6.20 2.58
CA LEU A 315 5.51 -7.65 2.35
C LEU A 315 4.69 -8.08 1.14
N GLY A 316 3.57 -7.41 0.84
CA GLY A 316 2.74 -7.70 -0.33
C GLY A 316 3.43 -7.50 -1.69
N LEU A 317 4.63 -6.90 -1.72
CA LEU A 317 5.42 -6.77 -2.95
C LEU A 317 5.96 -8.11 -3.48
N ASP A 318 5.99 -9.14 -2.63
CA ASP A 318 6.29 -10.53 -2.99
C ASP A 318 5.23 -11.45 -2.41
N GLY A 319 4.47 -12.13 -3.29
CA GLY A 319 3.35 -12.97 -2.88
C GLY A 319 3.76 -14.18 -2.03
N ALA A 320 4.92 -14.77 -2.27
CA ALA A 320 5.39 -15.95 -1.55
C ALA A 320 5.84 -15.60 -0.13
N VAL A 321 6.64 -14.54 0.01
CA VAL A 321 7.08 -13.99 1.31
C VAL A 321 5.88 -13.55 2.12
N PHE A 322 4.93 -12.85 1.50
CA PHE A 322 3.68 -12.48 2.15
C PHE A 322 2.93 -13.71 2.67
N ALA A 323 2.67 -14.72 1.82
CA ALA A 323 1.88 -15.88 2.19
C ALA A 323 2.50 -16.68 3.35
N ILE A 324 3.83 -16.85 3.34
CA ILE A 324 4.56 -17.56 4.41
C ILE A 324 4.41 -16.82 5.74
N LEU A 325 4.69 -15.52 5.74
CA LEU A 325 4.66 -14.71 6.96
C LEU A 325 3.23 -14.51 7.47
N ASP A 326 2.26 -14.38 6.58
CA ASP A 326 0.84 -14.21 6.92
C ASP A 326 0.28 -15.48 7.58
N ALA A 327 0.52 -16.65 6.98
CA ALA A 327 0.11 -17.93 7.56
C ALA A 327 0.79 -18.21 8.91
N HIS A 328 2.04 -17.77 9.09
CA HIS A 328 2.74 -17.87 10.36
C HIS A 328 2.16 -16.91 11.41
N ASN A 329 2.16 -15.59 11.13
CA ASN A 329 1.83 -14.55 12.11
C ASN A 329 0.32 -14.48 12.39
N ASN A 330 -0.49 -14.31 11.34
CA ASN A 330 -1.91 -13.94 11.47
C ASN A 330 -2.84 -15.14 11.58
N LEU A 331 -2.39 -16.34 11.20
CA LEU A 331 -3.15 -17.57 11.38
C LEU A 331 -2.62 -18.39 12.56
N ALA A 332 -1.45 -18.99 12.41
CA ALA A 332 -0.98 -20.00 13.35
C ALA A 332 -0.56 -19.40 14.71
N ALA A 333 0.36 -18.44 14.72
CA ALA A 333 0.79 -17.79 15.96
C ALA A 333 -0.38 -17.05 16.64
N ARG A 334 -1.24 -16.40 15.84
CA ARG A 334 -2.41 -15.71 16.37
C ARG A 334 -3.41 -16.64 17.05
N SER A 335 -3.58 -17.87 16.57
CA SER A 335 -4.39 -18.89 17.24
C SER A 335 -3.89 -19.18 18.66
N ILE A 336 -2.57 -19.19 18.89
CA ILE A 336 -1.98 -19.37 20.22
C ILE A 336 -2.13 -18.10 21.06
N VAL A 337 -1.99 -16.91 20.47
CA VAL A 337 -2.19 -15.64 21.19
C VAL A 337 -3.62 -15.52 21.73
N LEU A 338 -4.63 -15.90 20.93
CA LEU A 338 -6.04 -15.79 21.29
C LEU A 338 -6.54 -16.97 22.14
N GLY A 339 -6.17 -18.20 21.79
CA GLY A 339 -6.67 -19.42 22.43
C GLY A 339 -5.74 -20.04 23.46
N GLY A 340 -4.48 -19.61 23.54
CA GLY A 340 -3.50 -20.20 24.45
C GLY A 340 -3.69 -19.76 25.90
N ASN A 341 -3.44 -20.66 26.84
CA ASN A 341 -3.19 -20.30 28.23
C ASN A 341 -1.75 -19.76 28.42
N GLU A 342 -1.42 -19.25 29.60
CA GLU A 342 -0.10 -18.63 29.83
C GLU A 342 1.07 -19.61 29.67
N ASP A 343 0.95 -20.85 30.14
CA ASP A 343 1.99 -21.86 29.98
C ASP A 343 2.25 -22.20 28.51
N GLN A 344 1.17 -22.33 27.72
CA GLN A 344 1.24 -22.55 26.27
C GLN A 344 1.87 -21.35 25.56
N LYS A 345 1.50 -20.12 25.93
CA LYS A 345 2.07 -18.91 25.35
C LYS A 345 3.57 -18.81 25.63
N LEU A 346 3.99 -19.06 26.88
CA LEU A 346 5.41 -19.07 27.27
C LEU A 346 6.20 -20.17 26.57
N THR A 347 5.57 -21.30 26.28
CA THR A 347 6.22 -22.44 25.61
C THR A 347 6.34 -22.22 24.10
N PHE A 348 5.24 -21.84 23.43
CA PHE A 348 5.18 -21.85 21.97
C PHE A 348 5.47 -20.51 21.31
N LEU A 349 5.11 -19.37 21.91
CA LEU A 349 5.28 -18.06 21.26
C LEU A 349 6.73 -17.60 21.12
N PRO A 350 7.64 -17.79 22.09
CA PRO A 350 9.04 -17.34 21.95
C PRO A 350 9.80 -17.91 20.75
N PRO A 351 9.80 -19.24 20.48
CA PRO A 351 10.50 -19.76 19.31
C PRO A 351 9.83 -19.35 17.99
N LEU A 352 8.49 -19.16 17.98
CA LEU A 352 7.77 -18.64 16.82
C LEU A 352 8.14 -17.18 16.54
N ALA A 353 8.15 -16.32 17.57
CA ALA A 353 8.45 -14.90 17.43
C ALA A 353 9.87 -14.64 16.90
N LYS A 354 10.83 -15.46 17.33
CA LYS A 354 12.22 -15.42 16.87
C LYS A 354 12.41 -16.03 15.49
N GLY A 355 11.42 -16.74 14.94
CA GLY A 355 11.53 -17.50 13.68
C GLY A 355 12.48 -18.70 13.76
N GLU A 356 12.71 -19.24 14.97
CA GLU A 356 13.45 -20.49 15.19
C GLU A 356 12.63 -21.70 14.74
N CYS A 357 11.31 -21.61 14.90
CA CYS A 357 10.35 -22.54 14.35
C CYS A 357 9.25 -21.81 13.57
N MET A 358 8.63 -22.51 12.63
CA MET A 358 7.47 -22.01 11.88
C MET A 358 6.22 -22.78 12.27
N ALA A 359 5.06 -22.16 12.11
CA ALA A 359 3.78 -22.80 12.32
C ALA A 359 2.90 -22.75 11.05
N ALA A 360 2.01 -23.73 10.94
CA ALA A 360 1.00 -23.82 9.91
C ALA A 360 -0.39 -23.95 10.52
N PHE A 361 -1.40 -23.47 9.79
CA PHE A 361 -2.80 -23.45 10.21
C PHE A 361 -3.59 -24.51 9.44
N CYS A 362 -4.01 -25.56 10.14
CA CYS A 362 -4.52 -26.80 9.57
C CYS A 362 -6.04 -26.91 9.77
N LEU A 363 -6.80 -26.21 8.92
CA LEU A 363 -8.26 -26.14 8.99
C LEU A 363 -8.95 -26.88 7.83
N SER A 364 -8.68 -26.46 6.60
CA SER A 364 -9.35 -26.91 5.38
C SER A 364 -9.19 -28.41 5.09
N GLU A 365 -10.22 -29.01 4.51
CA GLU A 365 -10.28 -30.41 4.06
C GLU A 365 -10.88 -30.48 2.65
N LEU A 366 -10.66 -31.58 1.91
CA LEU A 366 -11.26 -31.76 0.58
C LEU A 366 -12.80 -31.57 0.56
N CYS A 367 -13.48 -31.93 1.65
CA CYS A 367 -14.94 -31.78 1.78
C CYS A 367 -15.39 -30.49 2.49
N SER A 368 -14.46 -29.69 3.02
CA SER A 368 -14.76 -28.51 3.85
C SER A 368 -13.74 -27.41 3.58
N GLY A 369 -14.19 -26.40 2.83
CA GLY A 369 -13.44 -25.16 2.59
C GLY A 369 -14.14 -23.97 3.23
N SER A 370 -15.21 -23.47 2.59
CA SER A 370 -16.00 -22.35 3.13
C SER A 370 -16.89 -22.74 4.30
N ASP A 371 -17.41 -23.97 4.32
CA ASP A 371 -18.19 -24.50 5.44
C ASP A 371 -17.26 -25.14 6.47
N LEU A 372 -16.76 -24.29 7.38
CA LEU A 372 -15.85 -24.69 8.46
C LEU A 372 -16.47 -25.70 9.43
N SER A 373 -17.79 -25.76 9.50
CA SER A 373 -18.48 -26.67 10.43
C SER A 373 -18.49 -28.12 9.94
N ALA A 374 -18.24 -28.36 8.65
CA ALA A 374 -18.32 -29.66 7.99
C ALA A 374 -17.02 -30.48 8.01
N ILE A 375 -16.00 -30.08 8.78
CA ILE A 375 -14.75 -30.85 8.89
C ILE A 375 -15.01 -32.26 9.45
N LYS A 376 -14.23 -33.23 8.94
CA LYS A 376 -14.31 -34.66 9.23
C LYS A 376 -13.10 -35.20 10.00
N THR A 377 -11.99 -34.44 10.09
CA THR A 377 -10.88 -34.83 10.96
C THR A 377 -11.39 -34.98 12.39
N ARG A 378 -11.13 -36.14 12.99
CA ARG A 378 -11.65 -36.54 14.31
C ARG A 378 -10.56 -36.59 15.36
N ALA A 379 -10.93 -36.35 16.60
CA ALA A 379 -10.09 -36.46 17.78
C ALA A 379 -10.80 -37.32 18.83
N ILE A 380 -10.21 -38.47 19.16
CA ILE A 380 -10.77 -39.42 20.13
C ILE A 380 -10.04 -39.22 21.46
N ARG A 381 -10.79 -38.88 22.51
CA ARG A 381 -10.23 -38.71 23.86
C ARG A 381 -9.88 -40.08 24.47
N SER A 382 -8.72 -40.19 25.11
CA SER A 382 -8.34 -41.38 25.87
C SER A 382 -9.20 -41.56 27.12
N SER A 383 -9.24 -42.79 27.65
CA SER A 383 -10.03 -43.14 28.85
C SER A 383 -9.61 -42.34 30.09
N ASP A 384 -8.31 -42.08 30.26
CA ASP A 384 -7.75 -41.23 31.32
C ASP A 384 -7.97 -39.73 31.09
N GLY A 385 -8.43 -39.35 29.88
CA GLY A 385 -8.68 -37.97 29.49
C GLY A 385 -7.42 -37.11 29.29
N LEU A 386 -6.22 -37.70 29.33
CA LEU A 386 -4.94 -37.00 29.25
C LEU A 386 -4.44 -36.80 27.82
N THR A 387 -4.95 -37.58 26.87
CA THR A 387 -4.50 -37.55 25.47
C THR A 387 -5.68 -37.62 24.50
N TYR A 388 -5.46 -37.12 23.29
CA TYR A 388 -6.38 -37.20 22.16
C TYR A 388 -5.67 -37.89 21.00
N THR A 389 -6.36 -38.80 20.32
CA THR A 389 -5.87 -39.45 19.11
C THR A 389 -6.54 -38.80 17.90
N ILE A 390 -5.76 -38.09 17.09
CA ILE A 390 -6.25 -37.35 15.92
C ILE A 390 -6.10 -38.22 14.66
N SER A 391 -7.15 -38.27 13.83
CA SER A 391 -7.12 -38.95 12.54
C SER A 391 -7.93 -38.21 11.48
N GLY A 392 -7.34 -38.02 10.31
CA GLY A 392 -7.95 -37.31 9.19
C GLY A 392 -6.93 -36.64 8.28
N SER A 393 -7.40 -35.85 7.33
CA SER A 393 -6.53 -35.16 6.37
C SER A 393 -6.88 -33.68 6.31
N LYS A 394 -5.85 -32.85 6.22
CA LYS A 394 -5.94 -31.40 6.00
C LYS A 394 -5.31 -31.07 4.65
N ASN A 395 -5.95 -30.20 3.89
CA ASN A 395 -5.57 -29.92 2.51
C ASN A 395 -5.24 -28.45 2.29
N TRP A 396 -4.34 -28.17 1.35
CA TRP A 396 -3.92 -26.82 0.99
C TRP A 396 -3.29 -26.05 2.16
N ILE A 397 -2.45 -26.72 2.96
CA ILE A 397 -1.86 -26.12 4.15
C ILE A 397 -0.59 -25.36 3.79
N THR A 398 -0.71 -24.03 3.75
CA THR A 398 0.41 -23.09 3.64
C THR A 398 1.40 -23.30 4.78
N ASN A 399 2.70 -23.22 4.47
CA ASN A 399 3.81 -23.56 5.36
C ASN A 399 3.87 -25.03 5.80
N GLY A 400 3.02 -25.94 5.32
CA GLY A 400 2.99 -27.32 5.82
C GLY A 400 4.35 -28.02 5.71
N ALA A 401 5.08 -27.83 4.59
CA ALA A 401 6.42 -28.38 4.42
C ALA A 401 7.52 -27.73 5.28
N LEU A 402 7.28 -26.55 5.84
CA LEU A 402 8.26 -25.78 6.64
C LEU A 402 7.93 -25.76 8.14
N ALA A 403 6.68 -25.93 8.51
CA ALA A 403 6.21 -25.78 9.87
C ALA A 403 6.73 -26.89 10.79
N SER A 404 7.10 -26.52 12.01
CA SER A 404 7.38 -27.43 13.12
C SER A 404 6.14 -27.63 13.99
N LEU A 405 5.25 -26.62 14.05
CA LEU A 405 4.00 -26.65 14.80
C LEU A 405 2.80 -26.57 13.85
N LEU A 406 1.81 -27.42 14.06
CA LEU A 406 0.60 -27.52 13.25
C LEU A 406 -0.62 -27.21 14.14
N ILE A 407 -1.26 -26.07 13.91
CA ILE A 407 -2.51 -25.71 14.61
C ILE A 407 -3.66 -26.45 13.93
N THR A 408 -4.08 -27.57 14.51
CA THR A 408 -4.97 -28.55 13.88
C THR A 408 -6.37 -28.49 14.47
N PHE A 409 -7.36 -28.27 13.60
CA PHE A 409 -8.77 -28.28 13.98
C PHE A 409 -9.38 -29.65 13.73
N ALA A 410 -9.93 -30.27 14.78
CA ALA A 410 -10.53 -31.60 14.71
C ALA A 410 -11.83 -31.63 15.52
N ARG A 411 -12.80 -32.42 15.06
CA ARG A 411 -14.04 -32.70 15.79
C ARG A 411 -13.75 -33.70 16.90
N VAL A 412 -14.05 -33.33 18.13
CA VAL A 412 -13.94 -34.26 19.26
C VAL A 412 -15.17 -35.17 19.25
N GLU A 413 -14.94 -36.48 19.29
CA GLU A 413 -16.05 -37.43 19.41
C GLU A 413 -16.67 -37.35 20.82
N PRO A 414 -18.02 -37.27 20.91
CA PRO A 414 -18.70 -37.25 22.19
C PRO A 414 -18.50 -38.56 22.93
N ARG A 415 -18.48 -38.53 24.26
CA ARG A 415 -18.52 -39.77 25.05
C ARG A 415 -19.90 -40.42 24.96
N ALA A 416 -20.00 -41.70 25.32
CA ALA A 416 -21.26 -42.45 25.31
C ALA A 416 -22.35 -41.86 26.24
N ASP A 417 -21.95 -41.03 27.21
CA ASP A 417 -22.78 -40.28 28.15
C ASP A 417 -23.06 -38.83 27.71
N GLU A 418 -22.48 -38.37 26.61
CA GLU A 418 -22.66 -37.01 26.05
C GLU A 418 -23.55 -37.05 24.80
N HIS A 419 -24.42 -36.05 24.62
CA HIS A 419 -25.29 -35.99 23.43
C HIS A 419 -24.48 -35.81 22.13
N GLU A 420 -24.92 -36.43 21.01
CA GLU A 420 -24.26 -36.33 19.70
C GLU A 420 -24.09 -34.87 19.19
N ASP A 421 -25.00 -33.97 19.58
CA ASP A 421 -24.94 -32.54 19.28
C ASP A 421 -23.75 -31.82 19.96
N SER A 422 -23.02 -32.48 20.86
CA SER A 422 -21.83 -31.96 21.54
C SER A 422 -20.52 -32.16 20.78
N ALA A 423 -20.56 -32.78 19.58
CA ALA A 423 -19.41 -33.01 18.73
C ALA A 423 -18.85 -31.70 18.16
N ASN A 424 -18.10 -30.99 18.99
CA ASN A 424 -17.63 -29.64 18.72
C ASN A 424 -16.18 -29.64 18.21
N ILE A 425 -15.91 -28.74 17.28
CA ILE A 425 -14.58 -28.55 16.70
C ILE A 425 -13.66 -27.98 17.78
N THR A 426 -12.50 -28.58 17.97
CA THR A 426 -11.47 -28.16 18.94
C THR A 426 -10.15 -27.92 18.21
N ALA A 427 -9.39 -26.94 18.68
CA ALA A 427 -8.07 -26.59 18.14
C ALA A 427 -6.97 -27.25 18.99
N PHE A 428 -5.99 -27.85 18.33
CA PHE A 428 -4.87 -28.55 18.96
C PHE A 428 -3.53 -28.05 18.42
N VAL A 429 -2.53 -27.91 19.28
CA VAL A 429 -1.14 -27.72 18.86
C VAL A 429 -0.49 -29.09 18.66
N VAL A 430 -0.19 -29.44 17.42
CA VAL A 430 0.43 -30.71 17.02
C VAL A 430 1.86 -30.45 16.57
N GLU A 431 2.83 -31.13 17.17
CA GLU A 431 4.23 -31.06 16.69
C GLU A 431 4.38 -31.93 15.44
N ARG A 432 5.03 -31.41 14.40
CA ARG A 432 5.22 -32.13 13.14
C ARG A 432 6.01 -33.44 13.29
N THR A 433 6.91 -33.50 14.27
CA THR A 433 7.74 -34.67 14.55
C THR A 433 6.96 -35.81 15.22
N GLN A 434 5.71 -35.58 15.63
CA GLN A 434 4.88 -36.63 16.20
C GLN A 434 4.63 -37.76 15.20
N ARG A 435 4.70 -38.99 15.71
CA ARG A 435 4.44 -40.19 14.91
C ARG A 435 3.00 -40.17 14.38
N GLY A 436 2.86 -40.46 13.09
CA GLY A 436 1.56 -40.47 12.38
C GLY A 436 1.26 -39.18 11.61
N VAL A 437 2.10 -38.16 11.69
CA VAL A 437 2.01 -36.97 10.83
C VAL A 437 2.74 -37.26 9.52
N HIS A 438 1.99 -37.27 8.41
CA HIS A 438 2.53 -37.49 7.06
C HIS A 438 2.23 -36.30 6.16
N LEU A 439 3.22 -35.85 5.39
CA LEU A 439 3.07 -34.76 4.45
C LEU A 439 3.08 -35.31 3.03
N THR A 440 2.27 -34.71 2.17
CA THR A 440 2.37 -34.88 0.71
C THR A 440 3.46 -33.99 0.13
N ASN A 441 3.73 -34.16 -1.17
CA ASN A 441 4.64 -33.27 -1.89
C ASN A 441 4.10 -31.83 -1.91
N VAL A 442 5.02 -30.86 -1.97
CA VAL A 442 4.66 -29.44 -2.15
C VAL A 442 3.85 -29.30 -3.44
N LEU A 443 2.69 -28.66 -3.33
CA LEU A 443 1.77 -28.47 -4.44
C LEU A 443 2.29 -27.39 -5.39
N ASP A 444 2.14 -27.66 -6.69
CA ASP A 444 2.46 -26.72 -7.74
C ASP A 444 1.25 -25.82 -8.02
N THR A 445 1.17 -24.67 -7.34
CA THR A 445 0.00 -23.78 -7.40
C THR A 445 0.10 -22.76 -8.54
N PHE A 446 -1.05 -22.22 -8.95
CA PHE A 446 -1.14 -21.17 -9.98
C PHE A 446 -0.39 -19.89 -9.59
N GLY A 447 -0.60 -19.41 -8.37
CA GLY A 447 0.05 -18.22 -7.80
C GLY A 447 0.45 -18.45 -6.35
N LEU A 448 1.18 -17.49 -5.78
CA LEU A 448 1.84 -17.59 -4.47
C LEU A 448 2.81 -18.78 -4.43
N ARG A 449 3.47 -19.05 -5.55
CA ARG A 449 4.46 -20.14 -5.68
C ARG A 449 5.62 -19.87 -4.75
N GLY A 450 6.08 -20.89 -4.03
CA GLY A 450 7.05 -20.76 -2.94
C GLY A 450 6.43 -20.67 -1.54
N SER A 451 5.10 -20.60 -1.41
CA SER A 451 4.40 -20.61 -0.11
C SER A 451 4.34 -21.98 0.59
N ASN A 452 4.98 -23.01 0.02
CA ASN A 452 5.15 -24.34 0.61
C ASN A 452 3.81 -25.00 1.03
N VAL A 453 2.83 -24.96 0.15
CA VAL A 453 1.51 -25.56 0.36
C VAL A 453 1.61 -27.08 0.24
N THR A 454 1.13 -27.81 1.24
CA THR A 454 1.06 -29.28 1.25
C THR A 454 -0.23 -29.78 1.85
N ASP A 455 -0.64 -31.00 1.49
CA ASP A 455 -1.64 -31.74 2.27
C ASP A 455 -0.97 -32.51 3.40
N ILE A 456 -1.64 -32.60 4.54
CA ILE A 456 -1.18 -33.24 5.77
C ILE A 456 -2.17 -34.33 6.17
N LEU A 457 -1.67 -35.55 6.35
CA LEU A 457 -2.41 -36.70 6.86
C LEU A 457 -2.01 -36.94 8.32
N PHE A 458 -3.03 -37.06 9.17
CA PHE A 458 -2.90 -37.47 10.56
C PHE A 458 -3.40 -38.92 10.67
N ASP A 459 -2.49 -39.85 10.98
CA ASP A 459 -2.78 -41.27 11.20
C ASP A 459 -2.55 -41.63 12.67
N GLY A 460 -3.61 -41.59 13.47
CA GLY A 460 -3.55 -41.96 14.89
C GLY A 460 -2.58 -41.13 15.74
N VAL A 461 -2.48 -39.82 15.49
CA VAL A 461 -1.51 -38.94 16.17
C VAL A 461 -1.94 -38.68 17.60
N LYS A 462 -1.08 -39.00 18.57
CA LYS A 462 -1.35 -38.80 20.00
C LYS A 462 -0.93 -37.41 20.46
N VAL A 463 -1.90 -36.60 20.88
CA VAL A 463 -1.74 -35.21 21.29
C VAL A 463 -2.13 -35.06 22.77
N PRO A 464 -1.29 -34.45 23.62
CA PRO A 464 -1.66 -34.17 25.01
C PRO A 464 -2.89 -33.27 25.14
N ALA A 465 -3.72 -33.48 26.15
CA ALA A 465 -4.85 -32.58 26.46
C ALA A 465 -4.37 -31.16 26.80
N SER A 466 -3.14 -31.02 27.33
CA SER A 466 -2.49 -29.73 27.57
C SER A 466 -2.19 -28.93 26.31
N ASN A 467 -2.33 -29.51 25.10
CA ASN A 467 -2.10 -28.84 23.83
C ASN A 467 -3.40 -28.33 23.17
N ILE A 468 -4.55 -28.41 23.87
CA ILE A 468 -5.80 -27.80 23.42
C ILE A 468 -5.71 -26.29 23.54
N LEU A 469 -6.05 -25.57 22.46
CA LEU A 469 -6.22 -24.12 22.47
C LEU A 469 -7.67 -23.78 22.77
N GLY A 470 -7.91 -22.98 23.80
CA GLY A 470 -9.21 -22.62 24.31
C GLY A 470 -9.82 -23.75 25.15
N THR A 471 -11.10 -24.02 24.94
CA THR A 471 -11.81 -25.12 25.59
C THR A 471 -12.22 -26.16 24.55
N VAL A 472 -12.51 -27.38 25.01
CA VAL A 472 -13.08 -28.41 24.13
C VAL A 472 -14.37 -27.86 23.52
N GLY A 473 -14.38 -27.79 22.19
CA GLY A 473 -15.49 -27.30 21.39
C GLY A 473 -15.48 -25.81 21.02
N SER A 474 -14.55 -25.01 21.54
CA SER A 474 -14.43 -23.58 21.17
C SER A 474 -13.62 -23.35 19.88
N GLY A 475 -13.20 -24.41 19.18
CA GLY A 475 -12.29 -24.33 18.04
C GLY A 475 -12.88 -23.61 16.83
N LEU A 476 -14.19 -23.76 16.57
CA LEU A 476 -14.84 -23.05 15.45
C LEU A 476 -14.84 -21.53 15.68
N GLN A 477 -15.17 -21.08 16.90
CA GLN A 477 -15.15 -19.67 17.26
C GLN A 477 -13.73 -19.09 17.16
N LEU A 478 -12.72 -19.83 17.65
CA LEU A 478 -11.32 -19.45 17.54
C LEU A 478 -10.89 -19.32 16.07
N ALA A 479 -11.25 -20.28 15.21
CA ALA A 479 -10.95 -20.23 13.78
C ALA A 479 -11.56 -18.99 13.10
N GLN A 480 -12.81 -18.65 13.43
CA GLN A 480 -13.48 -17.47 12.88
C GLN A 480 -12.77 -16.18 13.31
N GLN A 481 -12.46 -16.03 14.60
CA GLN A 481 -11.75 -14.85 15.13
C GLN A 481 -10.38 -14.65 14.46
N VAL A 482 -9.62 -15.74 14.29
CA VAL A 482 -8.31 -15.71 13.62
C VAL A 482 -8.44 -15.30 12.15
N LEU A 483 -9.40 -15.87 11.42
CA LEU A 483 -9.65 -15.52 10.02
C LEU A 483 -10.12 -14.06 9.87
N ASP A 484 -10.90 -13.55 10.81
CA ASP A 484 -11.37 -12.17 10.81
C ASP A 484 -10.21 -11.17 10.95
N GLU A 485 -9.18 -11.50 11.74
CA GLU A 485 -7.98 -10.68 11.89
C GLU A 485 -7.05 -10.74 10.68
N GLN A 486 -6.90 -11.91 10.05
CA GLN A 486 -6.11 -12.10 8.82
C GLN A 486 -6.59 -11.20 7.66
N ARG A 487 -7.87 -10.84 7.61
CA ARG A 487 -8.43 -10.02 6.51
C ARG A 487 -7.71 -8.67 6.36
N LEU A 488 -7.22 -8.08 7.46
CA LEU A 488 -6.50 -6.80 7.43
C LEU A 488 -5.10 -6.92 6.79
N SER A 489 -4.35 -7.98 7.08
CA SER A 489 -3.02 -8.18 6.47
C SER A 489 -3.13 -8.41 4.96
N ILE A 490 -4.14 -9.17 4.52
CA ILE A 490 -4.43 -9.38 3.09
C ILE A 490 -4.78 -8.04 2.41
N ALA A 491 -5.64 -7.23 3.03
CA ALA A 491 -5.99 -5.91 2.49
C ALA A 491 -4.78 -4.97 2.40
N ALA A 492 -3.92 -4.98 3.42
CA ALA A 492 -2.68 -4.21 3.44
C ALA A 492 -1.73 -4.63 2.33
N ALA A 493 -1.49 -5.93 2.15
CA ALA A 493 -0.66 -6.47 1.07
C ALA A 493 -1.20 -6.08 -0.31
N CYS A 494 -2.52 -6.18 -0.52
CA CYS A 494 -3.15 -5.76 -1.77
C CYS A 494 -2.95 -4.27 -2.05
N THR A 495 -3.11 -3.43 -1.02
CA THR A 495 -2.93 -1.97 -1.12
C THR A 495 -1.50 -1.60 -1.47
N GLY A 496 -0.53 -2.19 -0.78
CA GLY A 496 0.89 -1.94 -1.00
C GLY A 496 1.35 -2.36 -2.40
N LEU A 497 0.94 -3.54 -2.86
CA LEU A 497 1.26 -4.04 -4.19
C LEU A 497 0.64 -3.15 -5.29
N LEU A 498 -0.66 -2.83 -5.19
CA LEU A 498 -1.31 -1.98 -6.18
C LEU A 498 -0.67 -0.59 -6.24
N ARG A 499 -0.35 0.02 -5.09
CA ARG A 499 0.38 1.30 -5.03
C ARG A 499 1.74 1.22 -5.72
N TYR A 500 2.45 0.11 -5.54
CA TYR A 500 3.77 -0.09 -6.14
C TYR A 500 3.70 -0.21 -7.67
N ILE A 501 2.81 -1.04 -8.21
CA ILE A 501 2.73 -1.29 -9.66
C ILE A 501 2.25 -0.07 -10.46
N ILE A 502 1.47 0.83 -9.85
CA ILE A 502 1.05 2.09 -10.50
C ILE A 502 2.25 2.92 -10.93
N SER A 503 3.32 2.95 -10.11
CA SER A 503 4.54 3.71 -10.44
C SER A 503 5.18 3.20 -11.74
N TYR A 504 5.18 1.88 -11.93
CA TYR A 504 5.69 1.27 -13.15
C TYR A 504 4.77 1.54 -14.35
N ALA A 505 3.46 1.38 -14.18
CA ALA A 505 2.50 1.68 -15.25
C ALA A 505 2.60 3.14 -15.70
N ALA A 506 2.79 4.08 -14.77
CA ALA A 506 3.01 5.48 -15.06
C ALA A 506 4.31 5.70 -15.86
N GLU A 507 5.43 5.10 -15.43
CA GLU A 507 6.70 5.21 -16.15
C GLU A 507 6.61 4.64 -17.57
N HIS A 508 5.97 3.46 -17.72
CA HIS A 508 5.74 2.86 -19.03
C HIS A 508 4.91 3.79 -19.93
N CYS A 509 3.89 4.44 -19.37
CA CYS A 509 3.05 5.38 -20.11
C CYS A 509 3.81 6.62 -20.62
N LEU A 510 4.84 7.06 -19.88
CA LEU A 510 5.68 8.20 -20.26
C LEU A 510 6.73 7.81 -21.31
N GLN A 511 7.34 6.63 -21.17
CA GLN A 511 8.41 6.19 -22.05
C GLN A 511 7.88 5.64 -23.39
N ARG A 512 6.76 4.91 -23.37
CA ARG A 512 6.24 4.25 -24.55
C ARG A 512 5.52 5.24 -25.45
N HIS A 513 5.98 5.36 -26.69
CA HIS A 513 5.35 6.19 -27.71
C HIS A 513 4.59 5.34 -28.72
N GLN A 514 3.35 5.72 -29.02
CA GLN A 514 2.52 5.16 -30.10
C GLN A 514 1.77 6.30 -30.77
N PHE A 515 1.53 6.19 -32.08
CA PHE A 515 0.91 7.25 -32.87
C PHE A 515 1.56 8.64 -32.64
N GLY A 516 2.89 8.67 -32.53
CA GLY A 516 3.68 9.90 -32.44
C GLY A 516 3.73 10.60 -31.07
N ARG A 517 3.13 10.04 -30.01
CA ARG A 517 3.13 10.65 -28.66
C ARG A 517 3.19 9.60 -27.53
N PRO A 518 3.53 9.99 -26.29
CA PRO A 518 3.48 9.11 -25.13
C PRO A 518 2.10 8.45 -24.93
N LEU A 519 2.08 7.22 -24.39
CA LEU A 519 0.84 6.54 -24.05
C LEU A 519 -0.01 7.31 -23.02
N GLY A 520 0.64 8.05 -22.11
CA GLY A 520 -0.03 8.86 -21.09
C GLY A 520 -0.94 9.96 -21.65
N ASP A 521 -0.80 10.33 -22.93
CA ASP A 521 -1.61 11.38 -23.56
C ASP A 521 -2.97 10.87 -24.09
N PHE A 522 -3.18 9.55 -24.14
CA PHE A 522 -4.45 8.98 -24.61
C PHE A 522 -5.47 8.89 -23.48
N GLY A 523 -6.68 9.43 -23.70
CA GLY A 523 -7.74 9.46 -22.69
C GLY A 523 -8.13 8.10 -22.11
N LEU A 524 -8.06 7.01 -22.90
CA LEU A 524 -8.30 5.66 -22.39
C LEU A 524 -7.22 5.17 -21.42
N VAL A 525 -5.97 5.57 -21.62
CA VAL A 525 -4.86 5.27 -20.71
C VAL A 525 -4.99 6.10 -19.44
N GLN A 526 -5.33 7.38 -19.57
CA GLN A 526 -5.59 8.27 -18.44
C GLN A 526 -6.74 7.76 -17.56
N ALA A 527 -7.82 7.24 -18.16
CA ALA A 527 -8.92 6.63 -17.43
C ALA A 527 -8.49 5.41 -16.62
N LYS A 528 -7.63 4.54 -17.19
CA LYS A 528 -7.07 3.37 -16.47
C LYS A 528 -6.19 3.81 -15.29
N LEU A 529 -5.27 4.75 -15.51
CA LEU A 529 -4.43 5.30 -14.43
C LEU A 529 -5.26 5.98 -13.33
N SER A 530 -6.31 6.71 -13.72
CA SER A 530 -7.26 7.31 -12.78
C SER A 530 -7.94 6.22 -11.94
N ASN A 531 -8.49 5.17 -12.56
CA ASN A 531 -9.15 4.08 -11.84
C ASN A 531 -8.22 3.36 -10.86
N LEU A 532 -6.96 3.13 -11.25
CA LEU A 532 -5.95 2.57 -10.35
C LEU A 532 -5.72 3.46 -9.13
N ALA A 533 -5.56 4.77 -9.34
CA ALA A 533 -5.36 5.74 -8.25
C ALA A 533 -6.58 5.84 -7.32
N LEU A 534 -7.80 5.84 -7.88
CA LEU A 534 -9.04 5.85 -7.08
C LEU A 534 -9.16 4.61 -6.20
N ASN A 535 -8.82 3.44 -6.73
CA ASN A 535 -8.85 2.18 -5.98
C ASN A 535 -7.83 2.19 -4.84
N VAL A 536 -6.57 2.58 -5.11
CA VAL A 536 -5.54 2.68 -4.06
C VAL A 536 -5.96 3.67 -2.99
N TYR A 537 -6.47 4.84 -3.38
CA TYR A 537 -6.93 5.84 -2.41
C TYR A 537 -8.04 5.28 -1.52
N ALA A 538 -9.04 4.58 -2.07
CA ALA A 538 -10.09 3.97 -1.28
C ALA A 538 -9.59 2.86 -0.33
N MET A 539 -8.74 1.96 -0.84
CA MET A 539 -8.15 0.87 -0.08
C MET A 539 -7.29 1.38 1.07
N GLU A 540 -6.38 2.31 0.79
CA GLU A 540 -5.48 2.92 1.79
C GLU A 540 -6.28 3.71 2.83
N SER A 541 -7.28 4.50 2.39
CA SER A 541 -8.11 5.27 3.31
C SER A 541 -8.81 4.37 4.31
N ALA A 542 -9.46 3.29 3.84
CA ALA A 542 -10.17 2.35 4.70
C ALA A 542 -9.22 1.51 5.57
N LEU A 543 -8.06 1.09 5.05
CA LEU A 543 -7.07 0.34 5.82
C LEU A 543 -6.61 1.12 7.06
N PHE A 544 -6.11 2.35 6.86
CA PHE A 544 -5.58 3.16 7.96
C PHE A 544 -6.66 3.71 8.88
N TYR A 545 -7.87 3.87 8.37
CA TYR A 545 -9.02 4.16 9.19
C TYR A 545 -9.32 3.01 10.16
N LEU A 546 -9.40 1.76 9.67
CA LEU A 546 -9.68 0.61 10.53
C LEU A 546 -8.53 0.30 11.50
N THR A 547 -7.28 0.43 11.09
CA THR A 547 -6.14 0.19 11.99
C THR A 547 -6.03 1.26 13.05
N GLY A 548 -6.33 2.52 12.72
CA GLY A 548 -6.37 3.61 13.69
C GLY A 548 -7.45 3.38 14.76
N LEU A 549 -8.65 2.96 14.35
CA LEU A 549 -9.72 2.60 15.29
C LEU A 549 -9.35 1.42 16.20
N LEU A 550 -8.65 0.41 15.68
CA LEU A 550 -8.19 -0.73 16.50
C LEU A 550 -7.06 -0.35 17.45
N ASP A 551 -6.20 0.56 17.05
CA ASP A 551 -5.13 1.07 17.92
C ASP A 551 -5.70 1.92 19.07
N ALA A 552 -6.77 2.68 18.81
CA ALA A 552 -7.49 3.42 19.84
C ALA A 552 -8.39 2.52 20.71
N GLN A 553 -9.08 1.56 20.10
CA GLN A 553 -10.02 0.64 20.74
C GLN A 553 -9.75 -0.83 20.32
N PRO A 554 -8.82 -1.53 20.99
CA PRO A 554 -8.44 -2.90 20.60
C PRO A 554 -9.58 -3.93 20.63
N GLN A 555 -10.63 -3.68 21.42
CA GLN A 555 -11.79 -4.57 21.59
C GLN A 555 -12.96 -4.22 20.65
N ARG A 556 -12.80 -3.23 19.77
CA ARG A 556 -13.86 -2.81 18.86
C ARG A 556 -14.15 -3.91 17.84
N ASP A 557 -15.42 -4.29 17.72
CA ASP A 557 -15.85 -5.19 16.65
C ASP A 557 -15.84 -4.47 15.31
N LEU A 558 -14.98 -4.94 14.41
CA LEU A 558 -14.84 -4.46 13.04
C LEU A 558 -14.93 -5.61 12.04
N THR A 559 -15.62 -6.70 12.40
CA THR A 559 -15.63 -7.94 11.62
C THR A 559 -16.15 -7.72 10.20
N LEU A 560 -17.23 -6.93 10.05
CA LEU A 560 -17.84 -6.65 8.74
C LEU A 560 -17.01 -5.68 7.92
N GLU A 561 -16.40 -4.69 8.55
CA GLU A 561 -15.56 -3.68 7.92
C GLU A 561 -14.25 -4.29 7.41
N LYS A 562 -13.63 -5.20 8.19
CA LYS A 562 -12.48 -6.00 7.75
C LYS A 562 -12.85 -6.89 6.56
N ALA A 563 -14.03 -7.52 6.58
CA ALA A 563 -14.55 -8.31 5.47
C ALA A 563 -14.77 -7.45 4.20
N ALA A 564 -15.41 -6.29 4.36
CA ALA A 564 -15.66 -5.34 3.28
C ALA A 564 -14.35 -4.85 2.65
N LEU A 565 -13.37 -4.49 3.48
CA LEU A 565 -12.07 -4.02 3.02
C LEU A 565 -11.30 -5.12 2.28
N LYS A 566 -11.26 -6.35 2.82
CA LYS A 566 -10.60 -7.48 2.14
C LYS A 566 -11.27 -7.78 0.80
N LEU A 567 -12.60 -7.87 0.78
CA LEU A 567 -13.39 -8.08 -0.43
C LEU A 567 -13.03 -7.05 -1.51
N TYR A 568 -13.13 -5.77 -1.17
CA TYR A 568 -12.82 -4.69 -2.10
C TYR A 568 -11.36 -4.71 -2.56
N SER A 569 -10.43 -4.85 -1.62
CA SER A 569 -8.99 -4.75 -1.88
C SER A 569 -8.48 -5.87 -2.79
N SER A 570 -8.93 -7.10 -2.56
CA SER A 570 -8.52 -8.26 -3.37
C SER A 570 -9.05 -8.16 -4.81
N GLU A 571 -10.31 -7.75 -5.00
CA GLU A 571 -10.87 -7.52 -6.33
C GLU A 571 -10.22 -6.33 -7.05
N ALA A 572 -9.97 -5.24 -6.33
CA ALA A 572 -9.33 -4.04 -6.86
C ALA A 572 -7.89 -4.31 -7.28
N LEU A 573 -7.13 -5.09 -6.50
CA LEU A 573 -5.79 -5.54 -6.88
C LEU A 573 -5.84 -6.37 -8.17
N TRP A 574 -6.67 -7.43 -8.21
CA TRP A 574 -6.76 -8.30 -9.38
C TRP A 574 -7.09 -7.51 -10.67
N LYS A 575 -8.13 -6.67 -10.60
CA LYS A 575 -8.51 -5.78 -11.71
C LYS A 575 -7.38 -4.81 -12.04
N GLY A 576 -6.73 -4.24 -11.03
CA GLY A 576 -5.66 -3.26 -11.20
C GLY A 576 -4.39 -3.82 -11.85
N VAL A 577 -3.95 -5.02 -11.45
CA VAL A 577 -2.83 -5.71 -12.09
C VAL A 577 -3.16 -6.04 -13.54
N ASN A 578 -4.36 -6.54 -13.82
CA ASN A 578 -4.82 -6.81 -15.17
C ASN A 578 -4.85 -5.54 -16.04
N GLU A 579 -5.25 -4.39 -15.48
CA GLU A 579 -5.19 -3.11 -16.19
C GLU A 579 -3.76 -2.64 -16.45
N CYS A 580 -2.84 -2.83 -15.50
CA CYS A 580 -1.41 -2.55 -15.72
C CYS A 580 -0.81 -3.44 -16.82
N MET A 581 -1.20 -4.71 -16.88
CA MET A 581 -0.85 -5.62 -17.97
C MET A 581 -1.35 -5.12 -19.32
N GLN A 582 -2.61 -4.66 -19.36
CA GLN A 582 -3.19 -4.12 -20.58
C GLN A 582 -2.46 -2.85 -21.04
N ILE A 583 -2.04 -1.98 -20.12
CA ILE A 583 -1.22 -0.79 -20.41
C ILE A 583 0.14 -1.19 -20.99
N ALA A 584 0.78 -2.23 -20.44
CA ALA A 584 2.05 -2.76 -20.93
C ALA A 584 1.93 -3.49 -22.29
N GLY A 585 0.71 -3.82 -22.72
CA GLY A 585 0.45 -4.54 -23.97
C GLY A 585 1.11 -5.93 -23.96
N ARG A 586 1.70 -6.34 -25.10
CA ARG A 586 2.35 -7.67 -25.23
C ARG A 586 3.48 -7.87 -24.20
N MET A 587 4.16 -6.81 -23.78
CA MET A 587 5.21 -6.91 -22.77
C MET A 587 4.64 -7.41 -21.44
N GLY A 588 3.42 -7.03 -21.09
CA GLY A 588 2.76 -7.52 -19.87
C GLY A 588 2.51 -9.03 -19.85
N LEU A 589 2.58 -9.71 -21.00
CA LEU A 589 2.45 -11.17 -21.11
C LEU A 589 3.81 -11.90 -21.05
N SER A 590 4.92 -11.17 -21.01
CA SER A 590 6.27 -11.72 -20.93
C SER A 590 6.66 -11.99 -19.49
N LYS A 591 7.33 -13.12 -19.24
CA LYS A 591 7.94 -13.45 -17.93
C LYS A 591 9.16 -12.58 -17.59
N GLU A 592 9.61 -11.73 -18.51
CA GLU A 592 10.69 -10.77 -18.28
C GLU A 592 10.26 -9.61 -17.37
N VAL A 593 8.94 -9.37 -17.26
CA VAL A 593 8.33 -8.43 -16.32
C VAL A 593 7.44 -9.23 -15.37
N PRO A 594 7.31 -8.88 -14.08
CA PRO A 594 6.62 -9.67 -13.07
C PRO A 594 5.09 -9.53 -13.14
N PHE A 595 4.55 -8.99 -14.23
CA PHE A 595 3.13 -8.70 -14.32
C PHE A 595 2.27 -9.97 -14.34
N GLU A 596 2.66 -10.98 -15.12
CA GLU A 596 1.93 -12.24 -15.15
C GLU A 596 2.03 -12.98 -13.82
N ARG A 597 3.17 -12.85 -13.11
CA ARG A 597 3.31 -13.36 -11.74
C ARG A 597 2.39 -12.64 -10.78
N TYR A 598 2.40 -11.31 -10.74
CA TYR A 598 1.51 -10.55 -9.86
C TYR A 598 0.04 -10.80 -10.17
N LEU A 599 -0.31 -11.05 -11.43
CA LEU A 599 -1.66 -11.46 -11.80
C LEU A 599 -1.97 -12.82 -11.14
N ARG A 600 -1.13 -13.83 -11.37
CA ARG A 600 -1.28 -15.16 -10.75
C ARG A 600 -1.42 -15.09 -9.22
N ASP A 601 -0.57 -14.30 -8.56
CA ASP A 601 -0.60 -14.09 -7.10
C ASP A 601 -1.90 -13.41 -6.65
N ALA A 602 -2.30 -12.32 -7.32
CA ALA A 602 -3.54 -11.60 -7.01
C ALA A 602 -4.78 -12.48 -7.18
N ARG A 603 -4.77 -13.44 -8.11
CA ARG A 603 -5.89 -14.38 -8.30
C ARG A 603 -6.14 -15.21 -7.06
N SER A 604 -5.07 -15.64 -6.38
CA SER A 604 -5.14 -16.45 -5.16
C SER A 604 -5.77 -15.67 -4.01
N LEU A 605 -5.54 -14.36 -3.91
CA LEU A 605 -6.04 -13.52 -2.82
C LEU A 605 -7.57 -13.29 -2.85
N LEU A 606 -8.23 -13.55 -3.99
CA LEU A 606 -9.70 -13.58 -4.07
C LEU A 606 -10.31 -14.73 -3.24
N ILE A 607 -9.53 -15.78 -2.95
CA ILE A 607 -9.98 -17.01 -2.28
C ILE A 607 -9.49 -17.06 -0.83
N HIS A 608 -8.23 -16.64 -0.57
CA HIS A 608 -7.63 -16.65 0.77
C HIS A 608 -8.39 -15.74 1.74
N GLY A 609 -8.46 -16.08 3.02
CA GLY A 609 -9.18 -15.28 4.04
C GLY A 609 -10.70 -15.21 3.84
N GLY A 610 -11.27 -16.16 3.09
CA GLY A 610 -12.68 -16.22 2.70
C GLY A 610 -12.89 -15.80 1.25
N THR A 611 -13.68 -16.57 0.49
CA THR A 611 -14.00 -16.23 -0.91
C THR A 611 -14.82 -14.94 -0.98
N SER A 612 -14.68 -14.20 -2.08
CA SER A 612 -15.44 -12.97 -2.30
C SER A 612 -16.96 -13.18 -2.14
N GLU A 613 -17.48 -14.32 -2.59
CA GLU A 613 -18.90 -14.68 -2.45
C GLU A 613 -19.30 -14.88 -0.99
N MET A 614 -18.49 -15.62 -0.22
CA MET A 614 -18.79 -15.86 1.21
C MET A 614 -18.69 -14.58 2.03
N LEU A 615 -17.76 -13.68 1.70
CA LEU A 615 -17.65 -12.39 2.38
C LEU A 615 -18.86 -11.49 2.06
N ARG A 616 -19.37 -11.51 0.83
CA ARG A 616 -20.63 -10.82 0.50
C ARG A 616 -21.81 -11.37 1.31
N LEU A 617 -21.92 -12.69 1.41
CA LEU A 617 -22.98 -13.32 2.22
C LEU A 617 -22.84 -13.01 3.71
N LEU A 618 -21.61 -12.99 4.24
CA LEU A 618 -21.33 -12.58 5.61
C LEU A 618 -21.79 -11.14 5.87
N ILE A 619 -21.35 -10.20 5.02
CA ILE A 619 -21.70 -8.77 5.15
C ILE A 619 -23.21 -8.55 5.11
N ALA A 620 -23.88 -9.12 4.11
CA ALA A 620 -25.33 -8.97 3.96
C ALA A 620 -26.10 -9.71 5.07
N GLY A 621 -25.70 -10.95 5.39
CA GLY A 621 -26.36 -11.77 6.41
C GLY A 621 -26.30 -11.13 7.79
N SER A 622 -25.10 -10.75 8.25
CA SER A 622 -24.90 -10.06 9.52
C SER A 622 -25.58 -8.69 9.54
N GLY A 623 -25.53 -7.93 8.45
CA GLY A 623 -26.26 -6.66 8.32
C GLY A 623 -27.78 -6.80 8.39
N LEU A 624 -28.35 -7.90 7.89
CA LEU A 624 -29.78 -8.17 7.97
C LEU A 624 -30.22 -8.63 9.37
N GLN A 625 -29.36 -9.36 10.09
CA GLN A 625 -29.64 -9.82 11.46
C GLN A 625 -29.88 -8.66 12.43
N THR A 626 -29.30 -7.49 12.16
CA THR A 626 -29.44 -6.32 13.05
C THR A 626 -30.71 -5.53 12.81
N VAL A 627 -31.26 -5.58 11.60
CA VAL A 627 -32.54 -4.94 11.22
C VAL A 627 -33.74 -5.85 11.50
N GLY A 628 -33.55 -7.17 11.40
CA GLY A 628 -34.62 -8.18 11.54
C GLY A 628 -35.47 -8.05 12.82
N PRO A 629 -34.86 -8.00 14.03
CA PRO A 629 -35.60 -7.92 15.28
C PRO A 629 -36.48 -6.68 15.41
N GLU A 630 -36.00 -5.51 14.99
CA GLU A 630 -36.73 -4.23 15.07
C GLU A 630 -38.01 -4.23 14.23
N ARG A 631 -38.07 -5.07 13.19
CA ARG A 631 -39.19 -5.13 12.24
C ARG A 631 -39.95 -6.45 12.25
N GLN A 632 -39.67 -7.31 13.23
CA GLN A 632 -40.31 -8.60 13.40
C GLN A 632 -41.84 -8.46 13.54
N GLU A 633 -42.31 -7.42 14.24
CA GLU A 633 -43.74 -7.12 14.40
C GLU A 633 -44.42 -6.71 13.07
N GLU A 634 -43.76 -5.92 12.22
CA GLU A 634 -44.26 -5.58 10.87
C GLU A 634 -44.27 -6.82 9.96
N MET A 635 -43.26 -7.69 10.10
CA MET A 635 -43.16 -8.95 9.35
C MET A 635 -44.24 -9.96 9.76
N GLU A 636 -44.59 -10.02 11.06
CA GLU A 636 -45.68 -10.85 11.58
C GLU A 636 -47.05 -10.38 11.10
N LYS A 637 -47.29 -9.05 11.07
CA LYS A 637 -48.51 -8.47 10.49
C LYS A 637 -48.68 -8.80 8.99
N LEU A 638 -47.58 -9.04 8.29
CA LEU A 638 -47.54 -9.42 6.87
C LEU A 638 -47.47 -10.94 6.62
N ARG A 639 -47.39 -11.77 7.67
CA ARG A 639 -47.47 -13.24 7.57
C ARG A 639 -48.90 -13.74 7.37
N PHE A 640 -49.90 -13.05 7.91
CA PHE A 640 -51.31 -13.41 7.76
C PHE A 640 -51.92 -12.82 6.48
N PHE A 641 -51.45 -13.31 5.34
CA PHE A 641 -51.89 -12.90 4.00
C PHE A 641 -53.42 -13.04 3.79
N THR A 642 -54.06 -13.92 4.55
CA THR A 642 -55.49 -14.25 4.44
C THR A 642 -56.40 -13.43 5.36
N ARG A 643 -55.89 -12.62 6.30
CA ARG A 643 -56.73 -11.88 7.26
C ARG A 643 -56.84 -10.37 7.00
N HIS A 644 -55.92 -9.76 6.24
CA HIS A 644 -55.98 -8.32 5.96
C HIS A 644 -55.54 -7.93 4.52
N PRO A 645 -56.45 -7.95 3.54
CA PRO A 645 -56.14 -7.62 2.15
C PRO A 645 -55.72 -6.16 1.95
N ILE A 646 -56.27 -5.21 2.73
CA ILE A 646 -55.97 -3.78 2.62
C ILE A 646 -54.54 -3.45 3.07
N THR A 647 -54.07 -4.02 4.18
CA THR A 647 -52.68 -3.82 4.65
C THR A 647 -51.68 -4.50 3.73
N THR A 648 -52.02 -5.65 3.15
CA THR A 648 -51.18 -6.34 2.17
C THR A 648 -51.00 -5.52 0.89
N PHE A 649 -52.08 -4.93 0.37
CA PHE A 649 -52.00 -4.03 -0.78
C PHE A 649 -51.24 -2.74 -0.45
N LYS A 650 -51.50 -2.12 0.71
CA LYS A 650 -50.75 -0.95 1.20
C LYS A 650 -49.26 -1.26 1.40
N ALA A 651 -48.91 -2.42 1.93
CA ALA A 651 -47.52 -2.84 2.13
C ALA A 651 -46.84 -3.14 0.80
N THR A 652 -47.50 -3.84 -0.13
CA THR A 652 -46.96 -4.11 -1.47
C THR A 652 -46.75 -2.81 -2.26
N PHE A 653 -47.69 -1.87 -2.19
CA PHE A 653 -47.54 -0.53 -2.75
C PHE A 653 -46.41 0.24 -2.06
N ARG A 654 -46.32 0.19 -0.72
CA ARG A 654 -45.26 0.84 0.06
C ARG A 654 -43.89 0.26 -0.24
N ILE A 655 -43.75 -1.05 -0.43
CA ILE A 655 -42.54 -1.74 -0.88
C ILE A 655 -42.17 -1.30 -2.30
N ARG A 656 -43.13 -1.24 -3.22
CA ARG A 656 -42.90 -0.76 -4.60
C ARG A 656 -42.48 0.71 -4.63
N ALA A 657 -43.08 1.53 -3.78
CA ALA A 657 -42.76 2.94 -3.63
C ALA A 657 -41.40 3.15 -2.93
N ARG A 658 -41.07 2.36 -1.89
CA ARG A 658 -39.74 2.36 -1.23
C ARG A 658 -38.64 1.92 -2.20
N ARG A 659 -38.87 0.85 -2.97
CA ARG A 659 -37.94 0.35 -4.01
C ARG A 659 -37.73 1.36 -5.15
N ARG A 660 -38.77 2.14 -5.50
CA ARG A 660 -38.68 3.25 -6.46
C ARG A 660 -38.13 4.56 -5.87
N GLY A 661 -37.79 4.59 -4.57
CA GLY A 661 -37.29 5.79 -3.90
C GLY A 661 -38.33 6.91 -3.71
N TRP A 662 -39.63 6.63 -3.86
CA TRP A 662 -40.70 7.63 -3.64
C TRP A 662 -40.74 8.16 -2.20
N PHE A 663 -40.16 7.43 -1.24
CA PHE A 663 -40.02 7.87 0.15
C PHE A 663 -38.62 8.38 0.50
N ALA A 664 -37.70 8.51 -0.47
CA ALA A 664 -36.32 8.97 -0.23
C ALA A 664 -36.22 10.42 0.31
N HIS A 665 -37.33 11.17 0.29
CA HIS A 665 -37.44 12.51 0.87
C HIS A 665 -37.79 12.52 2.38
N LYS A 666 -37.99 11.36 3.02
CA LYS A 666 -38.33 11.24 4.44
C LYS A 666 -37.18 10.60 5.21
N VAL A 667 -36.44 11.42 5.95
CA VAL A 667 -35.11 11.12 6.54
C VAL A 667 -35.24 10.63 7.99
N GLY A 668 -34.37 9.69 8.38
CA GLY A 668 -33.92 9.52 9.76
C GLY A 668 -32.42 9.20 9.81
N ALA A 669 -31.65 10.04 10.51
CA ALA A 669 -30.41 9.59 11.16
C ALA A 669 -30.81 9.04 12.55
N GLY A 670 -29.91 8.32 13.24
CA GLY A 670 -30.13 7.83 14.62
C GLY A 670 -30.61 8.93 15.59
N PRO A 671 -30.90 8.59 16.87
CA PRO A 671 -32.08 9.01 17.65
C PRO A 671 -32.42 10.52 17.83
N LYS A 672 -31.71 11.47 17.23
CA LYS A 672 -32.05 12.89 17.24
C LYS A 672 -31.65 13.63 15.96
N VAL A 673 -32.18 13.30 14.78
CA VAL A 673 -32.23 14.30 13.70
C VAL A 673 -33.46 14.08 12.80
N THR A 674 -34.41 15.02 12.87
CA THR A 674 -35.61 15.07 12.01
C THR A 674 -35.28 15.55 10.58
N GLU A 675 -36.23 15.30 9.67
CA GLU A 675 -36.19 15.56 8.23
C GLU A 675 -35.56 16.92 7.84
N GLY A 676 -34.61 16.90 6.89
CA GLY A 676 -33.82 18.07 6.45
C GLY A 676 -32.55 18.33 7.26
N GLY A 677 -32.46 17.81 8.50
CA GLY A 677 -31.30 17.97 9.36
C GLY A 677 -30.12 17.06 9.01
N ALA A 678 -30.31 15.82 8.55
CA ALA A 678 -29.19 14.87 8.38
C ALA A 678 -28.26 15.20 7.20
N SER A 679 -28.82 15.58 6.04
CA SER A 679 -28.01 16.07 4.90
C SER A 679 -27.32 17.38 5.25
N ARG A 680 -27.94 18.21 6.10
CA ARG A 680 -27.37 19.45 6.60
C ARG A 680 -26.24 19.16 7.58
N ALA A 681 -26.44 18.26 8.54
CA ALA A 681 -25.43 17.86 9.51
C ALA A 681 -24.22 17.17 8.86
N LEU A 682 -24.43 16.31 7.87
CA LEU A 682 -23.33 15.71 7.09
C LEU A 682 -22.56 16.76 6.27
N LYS A 683 -23.29 17.72 5.69
CA LYS A 683 -22.70 18.87 4.98
C LYS A 683 -21.93 19.80 5.93
N ASP A 684 -22.41 19.96 7.15
CA ASP A 684 -21.81 20.81 8.17
C ASP A 684 -20.60 20.12 8.83
N HIS A 685 -20.57 18.77 8.86
CA HIS A 685 -19.45 17.98 9.41
C HIS A 685 -18.29 17.82 8.42
N LEU A 686 -18.58 17.59 7.14
CA LEU A 686 -17.56 17.49 6.09
C LEU A 686 -17.12 18.86 5.60
N HIS A 687 -15.94 18.93 4.99
CA HIS A 687 -15.47 20.18 4.40
C HIS A 687 -16.46 20.69 3.33
N PRO A 688 -16.73 22.02 3.22
CA PRO A 688 -17.75 22.57 2.33
C PRO A 688 -17.66 22.13 0.85
N ASN A 689 -16.45 21.81 0.38
CA ASN A 689 -16.22 21.27 -0.97
C ASN A 689 -16.98 19.95 -1.24
N PHE A 690 -17.34 19.20 -0.20
CA PHE A 690 -18.07 17.93 -0.31
C PHE A 690 -19.58 18.08 -0.14
N ALA A 691 -20.14 19.29 -0.01
CA ALA A 691 -21.56 19.50 0.26
C ALA A 691 -22.52 18.77 -0.71
N LEU A 692 -22.20 18.77 -2.01
CA LEU A 692 -22.99 18.07 -3.02
C LEU A 692 -22.87 16.54 -2.88
N THR A 693 -21.64 16.07 -2.67
CA THR A 693 -21.33 14.64 -2.53
C THR A 693 -21.94 14.07 -1.24
N ALA A 694 -21.89 14.82 -0.15
CA ALA A 694 -22.51 14.54 1.14
C ALA A 694 -24.02 14.35 1.00
N THR A 695 -24.70 15.30 0.36
CA THR A 695 -26.15 15.21 0.09
C THR A 695 -26.49 13.91 -0.66
N ARG A 696 -25.71 13.56 -1.69
CA ARG A 696 -25.95 12.35 -2.48
C ARG A 696 -25.67 11.06 -1.69
N LEU A 697 -24.62 11.05 -0.86
CA LEU A 697 -24.32 9.92 0.05
C LEU A 697 -25.50 9.65 0.99
N ALA A 698 -26.03 10.70 1.64
CA ALA A 698 -27.18 10.57 2.53
C ALA A 698 -28.42 10.01 1.83
N VAL A 699 -28.71 10.46 0.60
CA VAL A 699 -29.82 9.93 -0.20
C VAL A 699 -29.62 8.44 -0.53
N LEU A 700 -28.40 8.04 -0.88
CA LEU A 700 -28.11 6.64 -1.23
C LEU A 700 -28.15 5.71 -0.01
N CYS A 701 -27.69 6.14 1.16
CA CYS A 701 -27.87 5.38 2.41
C CYS A 701 -29.35 5.08 2.68
N GLN A 702 -30.23 6.06 2.47
CA GLN A 702 -31.68 5.89 2.67
C GLN A 702 -32.33 4.98 1.62
N ARG A 703 -31.91 5.11 0.36
CA ARG A 703 -32.37 4.19 -0.70
C ARG A 703 -31.89 2.77 -0.46
N PHE A 704 -30.69 2.59 0.07
CA PHE A 704 -30.15 1.29 0.47
C PHE A 704 -30.97 0.68 1.61
N GLN A 705 -31.25 1.42 2.68
CA GLN A 705 -32.15 0.97 3.75
C GLN A 705 -33.52 0.55 3.20
N SER A 706 -34.08 1.37 2.30
CA SER A 706 -35.37 1.06 1.66
C SER A 706 -35.36 -0.26 0.89
N LEU A 707 -34.23 -0.62 0.25
CA LEU A 707 -34.03 -1.91 -0.39
C LEU A 707 -33.93 -3.04 0.64
N VAL A 708 -33.15 -2.86 1.71
CA VAL A 708 -32.98 -3.83 2.80
C VAL A 708 -34.35 -4.18 3.41
N GLU A 709 -35.12 -3.16 3.80
CA GLU A 709 -36.46 -3.34 4.37
C GLU A 709 -37.41 -4.03 3.37
N ALA A 710 -37.44 -3.55 2.12
CA ALA A 710 -38.29 -4.12 1.09
C ALA A 710 -38.02 -5.62 0.88
N SER A 711 -36.76 -6.01 0.93
CA SER A 711 -36.31 -7.38 0.71
C SER A 711 -36.62 -8.27 1.91
N LEU A 712 -36.39 -7.79 3.15
CA LEU A 712 -36.78 -8.49 4.37
C LEU A 712 -38.28 -8.75 4.43
N ILE A 713 -39.09 -7.76 4.05
CA ILE A 713 -40.55 -7.90 4.03
C ILE A 713 -40.99 -8.93 2.99
N TYR A 714 -40.38 -8.89 1.80
CA TYR A 714 -40.77 -9.74 0.67
C TYR A 714 -40.34 -11.21 0.87
N HIS A 715 -39.07 -11.44 1.21
CA HIS A 715 -38.49 -12.79 1.33
C HIS A 715 -38.56 -13.36 2.76
N LYS A 716 -38.73 -12.54 3.80
CA LYS A 716 -38.76 -12.99 5.21
C LYS A 716 -37.51 -13.82 5.54
N ALA A 717 -37.67 -14.93 6.26
CA ALA A 717 -36.56 -15.82 6.61
C ALA A 717 -35.91 -16.50 5.40
N SER A 718 -36.61 -16.61 4.25
CA SER A 718 -36.02 -17.22 3.06
C SER A 718 -35.03 -16.30 2.34
N ILE A 719 -34.85 -15.05 2.80
CA ILE A 719 -33.86 -14.12 2.24
C ILE A 719 -32.43 -14.67 2.29
N LEU A 720 -32.14 -15.54 3.26
CA LEU A 720 -30.83 -16.20 3.38
C LEU A 720 -30.49 -17.08 2.17
N ASN A 721 -31.51 -17.55 1.44
CA ASN A 721 -31.33 -18.33 0.21
C ASN A 721 -31.21 -17.45 -1.04
N GLU A 722 -31.49 -16.15 -0.95
CA GLU A 722 -31.54 -15.21 -2.07
C GLU A 722 -30.15 -14.60 -2.32
N GLN A 723 -29.15 -15.45 -2.63
CA GLN A 723 -27.75 -15.04 -2.66
C GLN A 723 -27.44 -13.86 -3.61
N MET A 724 -28.17 -13.73 -4.73
CA MET A 724 -27.98 -12.62 -5.67
C MET A 724 -28.40 -11.26 -5.09
N ILE A 725 -29.50 -11.23 -4.31
CA ILE A 725 -29.93 -9.99 -3.64
C ILE A 725 -28.98 -9.63 -2.51
N LEU A 726 -28.51 -10.64 -1.76
CA LEU A 726 -27.53 -10.48 -0.69
C LEU A 726 -26.21 -9.94 -1.22
N ALA A 727 -25.72 -10.47 -2.35
CA ALA A 727 -24.51 -9.98 -3.01
C ALA A 727 -24.61 -8.49 -3.39
N ARG A 728 -25.72 -8.08 -4.02
CA ARG A 728 -25.96 -6.66 -4.35
C ARG A 728 -26.04 -5.77 -3.12
N MET A 729 -26.66 -6.26 -2.03
CA MET A 729 -26.72 -5.51 -0.77
C MET A 729 -25.33 -5.32 -0.17
N ALA A 730 -24.51 -6.37 -0.16
CA ALA A 730 -23.14 -6.29 0.33
C ALA A 730 -22.30 -5.30 -0.49
N ASP A 731 -22.37 -5.36 -1.83
CA ASP A 731 -21.65 -4.43 -2.69
C ASP A 731 -22.07 -2.97 -2.44
N CYS A 732 -23.37 -2.70 -2.25
CA CYS A 732 -23.85 -1.38 -1.87
C CYS A 732 -23.31 -0.93 -0.50
N ALA A 733 -23.34 -1.80 0.51
CA ALA A 733 -22.83 -1.49 1.84
C ALA A 733 -21.33 -1.19 1.84
N VAL A 734 -20.55 -1.98 1.09
CA VAL A 734 -19.10 -1.77 0.89
C VAL A 734 -18.83 -0.41 0.24
N ASP A 735 -19.53 -0.07 -0.85
CA ASP A 735 -19.34 1.22 -1.52
C ASP A 735 -19.74 2.41 -0.62
N LEU A 736 -20.85 2.31 0.12
CA LEU A 736 -21.26 3.36 1.06
C LEU A 736 -20.23 3.56 2.19
N PHE A 737 -19.70 2.47 2.74
CA PHE A 737 -18.64 2.50 3.74
C PHE A 737 -17.37 3.17 3.21
N LEU A 738 -16.86 2.72 2.05
CA LEU A 738 -15.62 3.25 1.48
C LEU A 738 -15.74 4.72 1.11
N VAL A 739 -16.89 5.15 0.57
CA VAL A 739 -17.13 6.57 0.26
C VAL A 739 -17.10 7.41 1.54
N SER A 740 -17.74 6.94 2.61
CA SER A 740 -17.77 7.64 3.91
C SER A 740 -16.35 7.87 4.42
N VAL A 741 -15.51 6.83 4.43
CA VAL A 741 -14.12 6.94 4.88
C VAL A 741 -13.27 7.84 3.96
N CYS A 742 -13.43 7.74 2.65
CA CYS A 742 -12.71 8.59 1.69
C CYS A 742 -13.02 10.08 1.86
N LEU A 743 -14.30 10.41 2.11
CA LEU A 743 -14.73 11.79 2.36
C LEU A 743 -14.21 12.30 3.71
N GLY A 744 -14.18 11.45 4.74
CA GLY A 744 -13.57 11.77 6.03
C GLY A 744 -12.08 12.12 5.90
N ARG A 745 -11.30 11.23 5.27
CA ARG A 745 -9.87 11.46 4.99
C ARG A 745 -9.64 12.76 4.21
N ALA A 746 -10.37 12.96 3.11
CA ALA A 746 -10.17 14.10 2.24
C ALA A 746 -10.62 15.42 2.89
N SER A 747 -11.68 15.40 3.70
CA SER A 747 -12.14 16.57 4.49
C SER A 747 -11.08 16.98 5.50
N ARG A 748 -10.46 16.01 6.17
CA ARG A 748 -9.33 16.25 7.06
C ARG A 748 -8.12 16.80 6.29
N ALA A 749 -7.73 16.17 5.19
CA ALA A 749 -6.59 16.59 4.36
C ALA A 749 -6.64 18.07 3.95
N ILE A 750 -7.80 18.53 3.44
CA ILE A 750 -7.99 19.94 3.07
C ILE A 750 -8.04 20.86 4.28
N SER A 751 -8.67 20.44 5.38
CA SER A 751 -8.82 21.28 6.58
C SER A 751 -7.47 21.57 7.25
N ILE A 752 -6.53 20.63 7.18
CA ILE A 752 -5.17 20.81 7.74
C ILE A 752 -4.15 21.30 6.70
N GLY A 753 -4.54 21.38 5.43
CA GLY A 753 -3.69 21.88 4.35
C GLY A 753 -2.51 20.99 3.97
N ILE A 754 -2.66 19.65 3.96
CA ILE A 754 -1.56 18.76 3.53
C ILE A 754 -1.15 19.03 2.07
N HIS A 755 0.09 18.68 1.73
CA HIS A 755 0.56 18.70 0.36
C HIS A 755 -0.37 17.86 -0.55
N LEU A 756 -0.79 18.42 -1.69
CA LEU A 756 -1.74 17.82 -2.64
C LEU A 756 -3.16 17.55 -2.08
N HIS A 757 -3.61 18.26 -1.04
CA HIS A 757 -4.99 18.14 -0.55
C HIS A 757 -6.05 18.37 -1.64
N ASP A 758 -5.83 19.29 -2.59
CA ASP A 758 -6.72 19.49 -3.73
C ASP A 758 -6.86 18.24 -4.62
N TYR A 759 -5.78 17.45 -4.72
CA TYR A 759 -5.79 16.18 -5.44
C TYR A 759 -6.55 15.11 -4.64
N GLU A 760 -6.39 15.05 -3.32
CA GLU A 760 -7.19 14.15 -2.47
C GLU A 760 -8.69 14.48 -2.55
N VAL A 761 -9.06 15.76 -2.56
CA VAL A 761 -10.45 16.20 -2.79
C VAL A 761 -10.97 15.70 -4.13
N ARG A 762 -10.15 15.79 -5.19
CA ARG A 762 -10.50 15.28 -6.52
C ARG A 762 -10.65 13.76 -6.53
N LEU A 763 -9.74 13.02 -5.88
CA LEU A 763 -9.79 11.56 -5.78
C LEU A 763 -11.05 11.13 -5.03
N ALA A 764 -11.30 11.66 -3.84
CA ALA A 764 -12.47 11.31 -3.03
C ALA A 764 -13.78 11.63 -3.75
N THR A 765 -13.89 12.81 -4.36
CA THR A 765 -15.10 13.21 -5.11
C THR A 765 -15.33 12.33 -6.33
N THR A 766 -14.26 11.97 -7.05
CA THR A 766 -14.37 11.12 -8.25
C THR A 766 -14.69 9.68 -7.88
N PHE A 767 -14.04 9.15 -6.83
CA PHE A 767 -14.34 7.83 -6.29
C PHE A 767 -15.82 7.73 -5.87
N ALA A 768 -16.31 8.73 -5.12
CA ALA A 768 -17.71 8.81 -4.73
C ALA A 768 -18.66 8.79 -5.92
N LYS A 769 -18.38 9.55 -6.98
CA LYS A 769 -19.21 9.54 -8.20
C LYS A 769 -19.29 8.17 -8.85
N VAL A 770 -18.17 7.45 -8.95
CA VAL A 770 -18.13 6.10 -9.54
C VAL A 770 -18.84 5.09 -8.64
N ALA A 771 -18.61 5.15 -7.32
CA ALA A 771 -19.30 4.30 -6.35
C ALA A 771 -20.82 4.52 -6.35
N PHE A 772 -21.27 5.78 -6.42
CA PHE A 772 -22.69 6.10 -6.52
C PHE A 772 -23.35 5.52 -7.77
N GLN A 773 -22.65 5.48 -8.91
CA GLN A 773 -23.17 4.83 -10.12
C GLN A 773 -23.34 3.32 -9.92
N ARG A 774 -22.40 2.64 -9.24
CA ARG A 774 -22.51 1.21 -8.91
C ARG A 774 -23.67 0.95 -7.95
N ILE A 775 -23.79 1.74 -6.89
CA ILE A 775 -24.90 1.66 -5.93
C ILE A 775 -26.23 1.85 -6.67
N GLU A 776 -26.36 2.89 -7.49
CA GLU A 776 -27.59 3.14 -8.24
C GLU A 776 -27.94 2.00 -9.20
N ALA A 777 -26.95 1.39 -9.86
CA ALA A 777 -27.15 0.21 -10.70
C ALA A 777 -27.67 -0.98 -9.90
N ASN A 778 -27.07 -1.26 -8.73
CA ASN A 778 -27.49 -2.35 -7.85
C ASN A 778 -28.89 -2.10 -7.23
N LEU A 779 -29.24 -0.84 -6.94
CA LEU A 779 -30.56 -0.46 -6.42
C LEU A 779 -31.66 -0.55 -7.48
N ASN A 780 -31.34 -0.24 -8.74
CA ASN A 780 -32.29 -0.16 -9.85
C ASN A 780 -32.39 -1.47 -10.66
N ASP A 781 -32.00 -2.61 -10.08
CA ASP A 781 -31.90 -3.90 -10.78
C ASP A 781 -33.13 -4.26 -11.62
N LEU A 782 -32.88 -4.92 -12.76
CA LEU A 782 -33.87 -5.24 -13.78
C LEU A 782 -34.84 -6.33 -13.28
N PRO A 783 -36.17 -6.09 -13.31
CA PRO A 783 -37.14 -7.08 -12.88
C PRO A 783 -37.00 -8.40 -13.67
N GLY A 784 -36.70 -9.50 -12.97
CA GLY A 784 -36.65 -10.84 -13.55
C GLY A 784 -35.26 -11.37 -13.89
N LEU A 785 -34.20 -10.56 -13.78
CA LEU A 785 -32.83 -10.98 -14.10
C LEU A 785 -32.37 -12.19 -13.27
N ASP A 786 -32.59 -12.16 -11.96
CA ASP A 786 -32.25 -13.26 -11.04
C ASP A 786 -32.97 -14.58 -11.44
N ARG A 787 -34.24 -14.49 -11.85
CA ARG A 787 -35.02 -15.64 -12.30
C ARG A 787 -34.44 -16.23 -13.59
N ASP A 788 -34.00 -15.38 -14.51
CA ASP A 788 -33.42 -15.81 -15.77
C ASP A 788 -32.03 -16.43 -15.55
N HIS A 789 -31.22 -15.88 -14.63
CA HIS A 789 -29.98 -16.53 -14.17
C HIS A 789 -30.23 -17.94 -13.64
N HIS A 790 -31.23 -18.12 -12.78
CA HIS A 790 -31.60 -19.45 -12.29
C HIS A 790 -31.98 -20.41 -13.41
N ARG A 791 -32.86 -19.99 -14.34
CA ARG A 791 -33.31 -20.84 -15.45
C ARG A 791 -32.15 -21.25 -16.37
N ILE A 792 -31.29 -20.30 -16.73
CA ILE A 792 -30.12 -20.56 -17.58
C ILE A 792 -29.18 -21.54 -16.87
N ALA A 793 -28.88 -21.31 -15.59
CA ALA A 793 -28.02 -22.19 -14.80
C ALA A 793 -28.61 -23.60 -14.66
N SER A 794 -29.92 -23.74 -14.39
CA SER A 794 -30.60 -25.03 -14.30
C SER A 794 -30.47 -25.85 -15.58
N GLU A 795 -30.61 -25.22 -16.76
CA GLU A 795 -30.46 -25.93 -18.03
C GLU A 795 -29.03 -26.40 -18.27
N ILE A 796 -28.03 -25.56 -17.95
CA ILE A 796 -26.61 -25.92 -18.04
C ILE A 796 -26.27 -27.08 -17.10
N LEU A 797 -26.77 -27.04 -15.86
CA LEU A 797 -26.52 -28.07 -14.85
C LEU A 797 -27.20 -29.40 -15.21
N ALA A 798 -28.44 -29.35 -15.71
CA ALA A 798 -29.18 -30.53 -16.15
C ALA A 798 -28.46 -31.27 -17.28
N ARG A 799 -27.88 -30.53 -18.23
CA ARG A 799 -27.16 -31.09 -19.38
C ARG A 799 -25.68 -31.31 -19.16
N ARG A 800 -25.10 -30.71 -18.11
CA ARG A 800 -23.66 -30.68 -17.81
C ARG A 800 -22.81 -30.14 -18.99
N ALA A 801 -23.40 -29.26 -19.81
CA ALA A 801 -22.79 -28.68 -21.01
C ALA A 801 -23.50 -27.37 -21.41
N TYR A 802 -22.87 -26.58 -22.29
CA TYR A 802 -23.55 -25.46 -22.95
C TYR A 802 -24.63 -26.02 -23.89
N PRO A 803 -25.92 -25.74 -23.66
CA PRO A 803 -27.01 -26.51 -24.26
C PRO A 803 -27.35 -26.08 -25.69
N VAL A 804 -26.92 -24.88 -26.10
CA VAL A 804 -27.25 -24.31 -27.39
C VAL A 804 -26.34 -24.95 -28.44
N ALA A 805 -26.96 -25.52 -29.48
CA ALA A 805 -26.21 -26.07 -30.60
C ALA A 805 -25.38 -24.98 -31.27
N HIS A 806 -24.20 -25.36 -31.77
CA HIS A 806 -23.42 -24.45 -32.61
C HIS A 806 -24.28 -24.00 -33.80
N PRO A 807 -24.24 -22.73 -34.24
CA PRO A 807 -25.07 -22.26 -35.36
C PRO A 807 -24.90 -23.01 -36.69
N LEU A 808 -23.85 -23.84 -36.81
CA LEU A 808 -23.58 -24.71 -37.97
C LEU A 808 -24.07 -26.15 -37.81
N THR A 809 -24.60 -26.53 -36.65
CA THR A 809 -25.18 -27.86 -36.44
C THR A 809 -26.52 -27.91 -37.17
N ARG A 810 -26.50 -28.34 -38.44
CA ARG A 810 -27.71 -28.58 -39.24
C ARG A 810 -28.25 -29.98 -38.94
N VAL A 811 -29.55 -30.07 -38.70
CA VAL A 811 -30.30 -31.32 -38.85
C VAL A 811 -30.71 -31.36 -40.33
N TRP A 812 -30.21 -32.33 -41.08
CA TRP A 812 -30.69 -32.63 -42.44
C TRP A 812 -31.88 -33.58 -42.37
#